data_AF-A0A1Q8KWK8-F1
#
_entry.id   AF-A0A1Q8KWK8-F1
#
_cell.length_a   1.000
_cell.length_b   1.000
_cell.length_c   1.000
_cell.angle_alpha   90.00
_cell.angle_beta   90.00
_cell.angle_gamma   90.00
#
_symmetry.space_group_name_H-M   'P 1'
#
loop_
_entity.id
_entity.type
_entity.pdbx_description
1 polymer ?
#
loop_
_entity_poly.entity_id
_entity_poly.type
_entity_poly.pdbx_seq_one_letter_code
_entity_poly.pdbx_strand_id
1 'polypeptide(L)'
;MSYCLGVDLGTTFVAAAVAHASQVEMFTLGDRSVVSPAAVYAREDGVLVSGEAAVRRAVSRPDRVSREFKRRLGDPTPVFLGGSEFPVSMLLGAVLRDVVDRVGGTEGVPPERLVLTHPANWGPYRRELFDEVPESAGLHGGPTTVLRAVTEPEAAAAHYAAARRLAEDDTVAVYDLGGGTFDATVLRKKGDGIEILGTPEGIERLGGVDFDEAILSYVNYQSGNALTELDLGDLQTSVAMARLRQDCVLAKEALSVDTETTIPVFLPQRHFDVRLTLGDFEGMIRAQVESTIGALTRTLHSAGVAPAELGSVLLVGGSSRIPLVARMLSEELGRPIVVDAHPKYAVALGAAELARGDLSASGAGGAAARVETVPPPERRSAAPGAVGAAGAAGAVAAAGAAGATVGRSASGDAQEPGAQRADRAAAGTQTSAGPAGMPRPAEGGVPRPAEHAAGIPRPAEPSGTPGLAESAGLPRPGEAAGTPRPGETAGMPRPGGTAGMPRPGESAGMPRAGESAGMPRPAESAGMPRAAESAAGMPRPGTWPPPASAAAAPASSTPAGSGLPSAAPPPANGYAYGTSTNGSGGPPGTGGPVTAPQPDPRAPGGGTAPPPGPPTTVGDPAPLPEERPRRRSRLLAVAVVAVLVLAAGAVYLGTGGFGLLLGDSTATEPAAPDGVAVAVPIPTLGGTVPAGPTSGFVVVSPNGRLAYVANRAAGVVTVIDTSVNREIATIEVPEGPPQYLAFAPDGRHVYVSVFDEARTIATVAVLDTTTNSVVATVPVQTRPFALAVTPDGSKVYVPNHDSGTVSVIDTATNRVASEIKVAPNPHWVAITPDGTRFWTANHESNLISALDTSDDAVVAEVPVERSPHSVAVNPARPMVANVNYDSASVSFTDTGSNTVLATVPVRTNPQAIAWSRDGRFAYTANVTDNTVSVISADTFTVTATLPVGNGPTSIAVLPNGKKAYVSNLKDGTLTILDLAAG
;
A
#
# COMPACT_ATOMS: atom_id res chain seq x y z
N MET A 1 0.43 -46.93 0.25
CA MET A 1 -0.91 -47.62 0.22
C MET A 1 -1.86 -46.78 -0.65
N SER A 2 -3.21 -46.82 -0.56
CA SER A 2 -3.96 -45.63 -1.00
C SER A 2 -3.71 -44.50 0.00
N TYR A 3 -3.57 -43.27 -0.51
CA TYR A 3 -3.36 -42.06 0.26
C TYR A 3 -3.81 -40.84 -0.53
N CYS A 4 -4.11 -39.77 0.20
CA CYS A 4 -4.31 -38.45 -0.38
C CYS A 4 -3.10 -37.55 -0.09
N LEU A 5 -2.88 -36.57 -0.97
CA LEU A 5 -1.76 -35.64 -0.91
C LEU A 5 -2.27 -34.20 -0.88
N GLY A 6 -1.93 -33.46 0.17
CA GLY A 6 -2.06 -32.00 0.21
C GLY A 6 -0.73 -31.36 -0.15
N VAL A 7 -0.72 -30.41 -1.10
CA VAL A 7 0.48 -29.64 -1.46
C VAL A 7 0.23 -28.16 -1.34
N ASP A 8 1.00 -27.52 -0.48
CA ASP A 8 1.13 -26.07 -0.45
C ASP A 8 2.22 -25.63 -1.43
N LEU A 9 1.80 -25.06 -2.56
CA LEU A 9 2.69 -24.45 -3.56
C LEU A 9 3.01 -23.00 -3.16
N GLY A 10 3.57 -22.76 -1.98
CA GLY A 10 3.88 -21.43 -1.47
C GLY A 10 4.93 -20.67 -2.31
N THR A 11 4.98 -19.33 -2.15
CA THR A 11 5.85 -18.47 -2.98
C THR A 11 7.35 -18.67 -2.76
N THR A 12 7.77 -19.04 -1.56
CA THR A 12 9.19 -19.16 -1.17
C THR A 12 9.56 -20.58 -0.76
N PHE A 13 8.61 -21.33 -0.23
CA PHE A 13 8.74 -22.74 0.13
C PHE A 13 7.50 -23.49 -0.36
N VAL A 14 7.69 -24.77 -0.68
CA VAL A 14 6.64 -25.74 -0.98
C VAL A 14 6.64 -26.81 0.09
N ALA A 15 5.45 -27.13 0.59
CA ALA A 15 5.22 -28.10 1.66
C ALA A 15 4.23 -29.18 1.17
N ALA A 16 4.36 -30.40 1.70
CA ALA A 16 3.46 -31.50 1.35
C ALA A 16 3.11 -32.33 2.58
N ALA A 17 1.87 -32.80 2.64
CA ALA A 17 1.40 -33.73 3.67
C ALA A 17 0.67 -34.92 3.05
N VAL A 18 0.90 -36.09 3.63
CA VAL A 18 0.27 -37.35 3.23
C VAL A 18 -0.84 -37.67 4.22
N ALA A 19 -2.01 -38.03 3.70
CA ALA A 19 -3.15 -38.47 4.47
C ALA A 19 -3.48 -39.94 4.17
N HIS A 20 -3.35 -40.78 5.20
CA HIS A 20 -3.83 -42.16 5.22
C HIS A 20 -5.17 -42.26 5.97
N ALA A 21 -5.77 -43.46 5.99
CA ALA A 21 -7.07 -43.68 6.62
C ALA A 21 -7.15 -43.33 8.13
N SER A 22 -6.01 -43.32 8.83
CA SER A 22 -5.93 -43.11 10.29
C SER A 22 -5.04 -41.96 10.75
N GLN A 23 -4.27 -41.32 9.86
CA GLN A 23 -3.32 -40.26 10.21
C GLN A 23 -3.04 -39.33 9.03
N VAL A 24 -2.67 -38.09 9.34
CA VAL A 24 -2.14 -37.11 8.37
C VAL A 24 -0.80 -36.60 8.90
N GLU A 25 0.23 -36.59 8.05
CA GLU A 25 1.61 -36.29 8.45
C GLU A 25 2.38 -35.49 7.39
N MET A 26 3.35 -34.70 7.83
CA MET A 26 4.21 -33.91 6.94
C MET A 26 5.22 -34.80 6.20
N PHE A 27 5.29 -34.63 4.88
CA PHE A 27 6.26 -35.33 4.06
C PHE A 27 7.62 -34.62 4.03
N THR A 28 8.72 -35.36 4.07
CA THR A 28 10.09 -34.80 4.01
C THR A 28 10.51 -34.55 2.56
N LEU A 29 10.24 -33.34 2.05
CA LEU A 29 10.55 -32.96 0.66
C LEU A 29 12.01 -32.58 0.41
N GLY A 30 12.66 -31.92 1.38
CA GLY A 30 14.04 -31.43 1.29
C GLY A 30 15.04 -32.35 1.99
N ASP A 31 16.34 -31.99 1.93
CA ASP A 31 17.43 -32.76 2.56
C ASP A 31 17.33 -32.72 4.11
N ARG A 32 16.48 -33.60 4.68
CA ARG A 32 16.00 -33.60 6.08
C ARG A 32 15.09 -32.42 6.45
N SER A 33 14.38 -31.86 5.49
CA SER A 33 13.40 -30.78 5.68
C SER A 33 12.01 -31.19 5.20
N VAL A 34 10.96 -30.84 5.94
CA VAL A 34 9.55 -31.02 5.53
C VAL A 34 9.06 -29.97 4.54
N VAL A 35 9.92 -29.04 4.14
CA VAL A 35 9.69 -28.07 3.05
C VAL A 35 10.85 -28.06 2.05
N SER A 36 10.55 -27.71 0.81
CA SER A 36 11.51 -27.53 -0.30
C SER A 36 11.44 -26.08 -0.80
N PRO A 37 12.55 -25.44 -1.24
CA PRO A 37 12.50 -24.10 -1.81
C PRO A 37 11.60 -23.99 -3.06
N ALA A 38 10.81 -22.92 -3.16
CA ALA A 38 10.03 -22.59 -4.35
C ALA A 38 10.91 -21.95 -5.44
N ALA A 39 11.88 -22.73 -5.93
CA ALA A 39 12.87 -22.35 -6.92
C ALA A 39 12.89 -23.36 -8.08
N VAL A 40 13.06 -22.87 -9.31
CA VAL A 40 13.20 -23.68 -10.53
C VAL A 40 14.40 -23.22 -11.34
N TYR A 41 15.24 -24.16 -11.75
CA TYR A 41 16.44 -23.94 -12.55
C TYR A 41 16.30 -24.63 -13.91
N ALA A 42 16.52 -23.89 -15.00
CA ALA A 42 16.53 -24.45 -16.36
C ALA A 42 17.94 -24.97 -16.72
N ARG A 43 18.04 -26.23 -17.13
CA ARG A 43 19.28 -26.84 -17.66
C ARG A 43 19.53 -26.49 -19.13
N GLU A 44 20.73 -26.78 -19.63
CA GLU A 44 21.15 -26.51 -21.02
C GLU A 44 20.45 -27.41 -22.04
N ASP A 45 19.91 -28.55 -21.60
CA ASP A 45 19.00 -29.44 -22.34
C ASP A 45 17.52 -29.00 -22.28
N GLY A 46 17.23 -27.85 -21.66
CA GLY A 46 15.87 -27.33 -21.44
C GLY A 46 15.12 -27.95 -20.25
N VAL A 47 15.68 -28.97 -19.59
CA VAL A 47 14.98 -29.67 -18.49
C VAL A 47 14.95 -28.80 -17.23
N LEU A 48 13.74 -28.61 -16.68
CA LEU A 48 13.53 -27.90 -15.43
C LEU A 48 13.92 -28.78 -14.22
N VAL A 49 14.49 -28.15 -13.19
CA VAL A 49 14.87 -28.77 -11.91
C VAL A 49 14.39 -27.88 -10.78
N SER A 50 13.77 -28.43 -9.75
CA SER A 50 13.15 -27.67 -8.65
C SER A 50 13.85 -27.84 -7.28
N GLY A 51 13.47 -27.02 -6.32
CA GLY A 51 13.85 -27.16 -4.91
C GLY A 51 15.32 -26.91 -4.61
N GLU A 52 15.87 -27.63 -3.64
CA GLU A 52 17.29 -27.63 -3.28
C GLU A 52 18.22 -27.87 -4.49
N ALA A 53 17.76 -28.70 -5.44
CA ALA A 53 18.51 -28.99 -6.66
C ALA A 53 18.54 -27.79 -7.63
N ALA A 54 17.60 -26.86 -7.55
CA ALA A 54 17.65 -25.56 -8.22
C ALA A 54 18.56 -24.58 -7.47
N VAL A 55 18.35 -24.44 -6.15
CA VAL A 55 19.11 -23.48 -5.30
C VAL A 55 20.61 -23.76 -5.36
N ARG A 56 21.04 -25.03 -5.29
CA ARG A 56 22.46 -25.40 -5.41
C ARG A 56 23.09 -25.07 -6.77
N ARG A 57 22.30 -24.92 -7.83
CA ARG A 57 22.77 -24.55 -9.19
C ARG A 57 22.73 -23.04 -9.44
N ALA A 58 21.80 -22.33 -8.81
CA ALA A 58 21.69 -20.88 -8.86
C ALA A 58 22.99 -20.15 -8.47
N VAL A 59 23.78 -20.72 -7.57
CA VAL A 59 25.04 -20.11 -7.06
C VAL A 59 26.15 -20.02 -8.11
N SER A 60 26.06 -20.75 -9.22
CA SER A 60 27.02 -20.65 -10.35
C SER A 60 26.41 -20.15 -11.66
N ARG A 61 25.09 -20.23 -11.81
CA ARG A 61 24.32 -19.74 -12.98
C ARG A 61 23.03 -19.05 -12.52
N PRO A 62 23.12 -17.85 -11.92
CA PRO A 62 21.95 -17.10 -11.46
C PRO A 62 21.04 -16.65 -12.61
N ASP A 63 21.57 -16.56 -13.84
CA ASP A 63 20.86 -16.28 -15.08
C ASP A 63 19.79 -17.33 -15.47
N ARG A 64 19.74 -18.47 -14.75
CA ARG A 64 18.93 -19.64 -15.11
C ARG A 64 18.00 -20.14 -14.01
N VAL A 65 17.90 -19.41 -12.89
CA VAL A 65 16.97 -19.74 -11.80
C VAL A 65 15.79 -18.75 -11.75
N SER A 66 14.59 -19.27 -11.54
CA SER A 66 13.44 -18.51 -11.06
C SER A 66 13.20 -18.82 -9.59
N ARG A 67 12.82 -17.80 -8.83
CA ARG A 67 12.24 -17.89 -7.49
C ARG A 67 10.97 -17.05 -7.46
N GLU A 68 10.09 -17.28 -6.50
CA GLU A 68 8.91 -16.42 -6.23
C GLU A 68 7.91 -16.28 -7.38
N PHE A 69 8.03 -17.09 -8.44
CA PHE A 69 7.25 -16.96 -9.68
C PHE A 69 5.74 -17.10 -9.47
N LYS A 70 5.26 -17.65 -8.35
CA LYS A 70 3.84 -17.55 -7.93
C LYS A 70 3.35 -16.09 -7.83
N ARG A 71 4.21 -15.10 -7.50
CA ARG A 71 3.89 -13.64 -7.57
C ARG A 71 3.59 -13.16 -9.00
N ARG A 72 4.00 -13.90 -10.03
CA ARG A 72 3.82 -13.58 -11.46
C ARG A 72 2.73 -14.43 -12.12
N LEU A 73 1.93 -15.21 -11.39
CA LEU A 73 0.78 -15.88 -12.01
C LEU A 73 -0.25 -14.81 -12.44
N GLY A 74 -0.64 -14.83 -13.72
CA GLY A 74 -1.43 -13.76 -14.35
C GLY A 74 -0.61 -12.58 -14.91
N ASP A 75 0.72 -12.61 -14.83
CA ASP A 75 1.58 -11.75 -15.67
C ASP A 75 1.65 -12.35 -17.08
N PRO A 76 1.26 -11.63 -18.15
CA PRO A 76 1.36 -12.12 -19.52
C PRO A 76 2.81 -12.20 -20.02
N THR A 77 3.77 -11.62 -19.30
CA THR A 77 5.19 -11.65 -19.63
C THR A 77 5.81 -12.98 -19.19
N PRO A 78 6.49 -13.75 -20.06
CA PRO A 78 7.13 -15.00 -19.65
C PRO A 78 8.29 -14.80 -18.66
N VAL A 79 8.75 -15.90 -18.07
CA VAL A 79 9.99 -15.95 -17.29
C VAL A 79 11.13 -16.41 -18.21
N PHE A 80 12.17 -15.59 -18.36
CA PHE A 80 13.36 -15.94 -19.14
C PHE A 80 14.40 -16.63 -18.24
N LEU A 81 14.79 -17.86 -18.57
CA LEU A 81 15.82 -18.63 -17.84
C LEU A 81 16.92 -19.10 -18.78
N GLY A 82 18.09 -18.45 -18.72
CA GLY A 82 19.21 -18.67 -19.64
C GLY A 82 18.87 -18.38 -21.11
N GLY A 83 17.96 -17.43 -21.37
CA GLY A 83 17.51 -17.05 -22.71
C GLY A 83 16.32 -17.84 -23.27
N SER A 84 15.77 -18.81 -22.53
CA SER A 84 14.55 -19.54 -22.91
C SER A 84 13.33 -19.04 -22.11
N GLU A 85 12.18 -18.96 -22.78
CA GLU A 85 10.90 -18.48 -22.20
C GLU A 85 10.12 -19.61 -21.53
N PHE A 86 9.58 -19.35 -20.34
CA PHE A 86 8.75 -20.28 -19.57
C PHE A 86 7.50 -19.58 -19.01
N PRO A 87 6.29 -20.11 -19.25
CA PRO A 87 5.08 -19.69 -18.53
C PRO A 87 5.15 -20.02 -17.04
N VAL A 88 4.49 -19.22 -16.19
CA VAL A 88 4.50 -19.43 -14.73
C VAL A 88 3.78 -20.73 -14.34
N SER A 89 2.70 -21.10 -15.03
CA SER A 89 2.00 -22.39 -14.84
C SER A 89 2.93 -23.58 -15.10
N MET A 90 3.82 -23.50 -16.09
CA MET A 90 4.85 -24.51 -16.36
C MET A 90 5.90 -24.61 -15.24
N LEU A 91 6.35 -23.49 -14.68
CA LEU A 91 7.28 -23.49 -13.55
C LEU A 91 6.64 -24.08 -12.28
N LEU A 92 5.39 -23.73 -11.99
CA LEU A 92 4.61 -24.34 -10.90
C LEU A 92 4.38 -25.84 -11.14
N GLY A 93 4.06 -26.23 -12.38
CA GLY A 93 3.86 -27.62 -12.79
C GLY A 93 5.12 -28.47 -12.60
N ALA A 94 6.30 -27.92 -12.90
CA ALA A 94 7.58 -28.58 -12.66
C ALA A 94 7.85 -28.85 -11.16
N VAL A 95 7.51 -27.89 -10.29
CA VAL A 95 7.62 -28.10 -8.83
C VAL A 95 6.60 -29.11 -8.32
N LEU A 96 5.35 -29.03 -8.79
CA LEU A 96 4.30 -29.99 -8.42
C LEU A 96 4.66 -31.43 -8.87
N ARG A 97 5.23 -31.58 -10.07
CA ARG A 97 5.74 -32.85 -10.58
C ARG A 97 6.78 -33.46 -9.65
N ASP A 98 7.79 -32.69 -9.28
CA ASP A 98 8.88 -33.09 -8.37
C ASP A 98 8.36 -33.46 -6.96
N VAL A 99 7.32 -32.77 -6.47
CA VAL A 99 6.63 -33.17 -5.22
C VAL A 99 5.93 -34.52 -5.39
N VAL A 100 5.08 -34.66 -6.41
CA VAL A 100 4.28 -35.89 -6.64
C VAL A 100 5.19 -37.11 -6.89
N ASP A 101 6.28 -36.95 -7.65
CA ASP A 101 7.23 -38.03 -7.92
C ASP A 101 8.04 -38.43 -6.66
N ARG A 102 8.42 -37.49 -5.78
CA ARG A 102 9.10 -37.81 -4.50
C ARG A 102 8.18 -38.54 -3.53
N VAL A 103 6.94 -38.06 -3.38
CA VAL A 103 5.95 -38.70 -2.50
C VAL A 103 5.59 -40.08 -3.05
N GLY A 104 5.21 -40.16 -4.33
CA GLY A 104 4.81 -41.43 -4.96
C GLY A 104 5.95 -42.46 -5.08
N GLY A 105 7.20 -42.01 -5.23
CA GLY A 105 8.38 -42.87 -5.16
C GLY A 105 8.66 -43.44 -3.77
N THR A 106 8.14 -42.79 -2.71
CA THR A 106 8.28 -43.24 -1.32
C THR A 106 7.10 -44.11 -0.89
N GLU A 107 5.89 -43.75 -1.30
CA GLU A 107 4.65 -44.53 -1.09
C GLU A 107 4.54 -45.77 -2.01
N GLY A 108 5.39 -45.85 -3.04
CA GLY A 108 5.41 -46.90 -4.05
C GLY A 108 4.28 -46.82 -5.10
N VAL A 109 3.36 -45.87 -4.96
CA VAL A 109 2.24 -45.60 -5.87
C VAL A 109 1.96 -44.09 -5.91
N PRO A 110 1.40 -43.54 -7.00
CA PRO A 110 0.92 -42.15 -7.02
C PRO A 110 -0.28 -41.96 -6.06
N PRO A 111 -0.58 -40.71 -5.64
CA PRO A 111 -1.71 -40.43 -4.76
C PRO A 111 -3.04 -40.74 -5.45
N GLU A 112 -4.03 -41.24 -4.71
CA GLU A 112 -5.40 -41.38 -5.20
C GLU A 112 -6.01 -40.01 -5.47
N ARG A 113 -5.73 -39.04 -4.58
CA ARG A 113 -6.23 -37.68 -4.64
C ARG A 113 -5.20 -36.62 -4.28
N LEU A 114 -5.30 -35.48 -4.94
CA LEU A 114 -4.44 -34.32 -4.76
C LEU A 114 -5.28 -33.06 -4.49
N VAL A 115 -4.91 -32.28 -3.48
CA VAL A 115 -5.43 -30.92 -3.22
C VAL A 115 -4.25 -29.94 -3.26
N LEU A 116 -4.43 -28.82 -3.95
CA LEU A 116 -3.49 -27.70 -4.02
C LEU A 116 -4.03 -26.48 -3.27
N THR A 117 -3.16 -25.63 -2.73
CA THR A 117 -3.54 -24.38 -2.04
C THR A 117 -3.09 -23.11 -2.77
N HIS A 118 -3.92 -22.07 -2.69
CA HIS A 118 -3.66 -20.73 -3.24
C HIS A 118 -4.09 -19.59 -2.29
N PRO A 119 -3.58 -18.36 -2.44
CA PRO A 119 -3.99 -17.21 -1.64
C PRO A 119 -5.50 -16.92 -1.75
N ALA A 120 -6.12 -16.46 -0.67
CA ALA A 120 -7.57 -16.20 -0.65
C ALA A 120 -7.95 -14.97 -1.49
N ASN A 121 -7.05 -14.00 -1.60
CA ASN A 121 -7.24 -12.78 -2.37
C ASN A 121 -7.27 -12.96 -3.91
N TRP A 122 -6.99 -14.16 -4.45
CA TRP A 122 -6.91 -14.37 -5.90
C TRP A 122 -8.25 -14.24 -6.63
N GLY A 123 -8.33 -13.26 -7.55
CA GLY A 123 -9.43 -13.12 -8.50
C GLY A 123 -9.56 -14.32 -9.47
N PRO A 124 -10.70 -14.43 -10.21
CA PRO A 124 -11.01 -15.61 -11.03
C PRO A 124 -9.89 -16.00 -12.01
N TYR A 125 -9.34 -15.03 -12.75
CA TYR A 125 -8.29 -15.24 -13.75
C TYR A 125 -7.03 -15.94 -13.21
N ARG A 126 -6.59 -15.63 -11.98
CA ARG A 126 -5.43 -16.33 -11.38
C ARG A 126 -5.77 -17.75 -10.93
N ARG A 127 -7.03 -18.01 -10.54
CA ARG A 127 -7.49 -19.36 -10.19
C ARG A 127 -7.61 -20.24 -11.44
N GLU A 128 -8.18 -19.71 -12.52
CA GLU A 128 -8.21 -20.37 -13.84
C GLU A 128 -6.80 -20.78 -14.30
N LEU A 129 -5.82 -19.86 -14.24
CA LEU A 129 -4.40 -20.16 -14.53
C LEU A 129 -3.70 -21.08 -13.52
N PHE A 130 -4.27 -21.28 -12.32
CA PHE A 130 -3.75 -22.21 -11.32
C PHE A 130 -4.31 -23.62 -11.51
N ASP A 131 -5.55 -23.73 -11.99
CA ASP A 131 -6.16 -25.01 -12.38
C ASP A 131 -5.47 -25.64 -13.62
N GLU A 132 -4.66 -24.87 -14.38
CA GLU A 132 -3.71 -25.37 -15.40
C GLU A 132 -2.43 -26.03 -14.83
N VAL A 133 -2.09 -25.79 -13.56
CA VAL A 133 -0.82 -26.30 -12.96
C VAL A 133 -0.76 -27.84 -12.93
N PRO A 134 -1.84 -28.59 -12.64
CA PRO A 134 -1.89 -30.04 -12.77
C PRO A 134 -1.80 -30.56 -14.22
N GLU A 135 -2.23 -29.78 -15.22
CA GLU A 135 -1.95 -30.11 -16.64
C GLU A 135 -0.45 -29.97 -16.92
N SER A 136 0.14 -28.85 -16.49
CA SER A 136 1.58 -28.56 -16.61
C SER A 136 2.47 -29.57 -15.87
N ALA A 137 1.97 -30.20 -14.80
CA ALA A 137 2.62 -31.30 -14.09
C ALA A 137 2.42 -32.69 -14.73
N GLY A 138 1.66 -32.79 -15.83
CA GLY A 138 1.37 -34.06 -16.51
C GLY A 138 0.56 -35.04 -15.65
N LEU A 139 -0.41 -34.53 -14.87
CA LEU A 139 -1.28 -35.34 -14.01
C LEU A 139 -2.63 -35.68 -14.66
N HIS A 140 -2.97 -35.03 -15.77
CA HIS A 140 -4.24 -35.23 -16.47
C HIS A 140 -4.35 -36.60 -17.15
N GLY A 141 -5.48 -37.27 -16.97
CA GLY A 141 -5.72 -38.64 -17.43
C GLY A 141 -4.94 -39.72 -16.67
N GLY A 142 -4.22 -39.35 -15.60
CA GLY A 142 -3.48 -40.26 -14.74
C GLY A 142 -4.34 -40.97 -13.69
N PRO A 143 -3.72 -41.79 -12.82
CA PRO A 143 -4.40 -42.46 -11.71
C PRO A 143 -4.73 -41.53 -10.52
N THR A 144 -4.22 -40.30 -10.52
CA THR A 144 -4.46 -39.30 -9.47
C THR A 144 -5.67 -38.43 -9.82
N THR A 145 -6.68 -38.45 -8.97
CA THR A 145 -7.83 -37.53 -9.05
C THR A 145 -7.45 -36.19 -8.43
N VAL A 146 -7.21 -35.19 -9.26
CA VAL A 146 -6.99 -33.82 -8.77
C VAL A 146 -8.33 -33.24 -8.34
N LEU A 147 -8.44 -32.84 -7.06
CA LEU A 147 -9.59 -32.14 -6.53
C LEU A 147 -9.45 -30.63 -6.78
N ARG A 148 -10.56 -29.90 -6.70
CA ARG A 148 -10.59 -28.44 -6.77
C ARG A 148 -9.60 -27.84 -5.77
N ALA A 149 -8.80 -26.86 -6.20
CA ALA A 149 -7.91 -26.13 -5.31
C ALA A 149 -8.68 -25.34 -4.23
N VAL A 150 -8.08 -25.23 -3.05
CA VAL A 150 -8.67 -24.56 -1.87
C VAL A 150 -7.81 -23.36 -1.48
N THR A 151 -8.34 -22.44 -0.68
CA THR A 151 -7.52 -21.34 -0.18
C THR A 151 -6.57 -21.79 0.93
N GLU A 152 -5.41 -21.14 1.02
CA GLU A 152 -4.42 -21.31 2.08
C GLU A 152 -5.03 -21.17 3.50
N PRO A 153 -5.87 -20.15 3.80
CA PRO A 153 -6.57 -20.06 5.10
C PRO A 153 -7.67 -21.11 5.32
N GLU A 154 -8.44 -21.54 4.31
CA GLU A 154 -9.39 -22.67 4.46
C GLU A 154 -8.66 -23.95 4.90
N ALA A 155 -7.52 -24.23 4.26
CA ALA A 155 -6.68 -25.37 4.61
C ALA A 155 -6.09 -25.23 6.03
N ALA A 156 -5.45 -24.10 6.36
CA ALA A 156 -4.88 -23.88 7.69
C ALA A 156 -5.92 -24.05 8.82
N ALA A 157 -7.16 -23.61 8.59
CA ALA A 157 -8.24 -23.76 9.54
C ALA A 157 -8.82 -25.17 9.60
N ALA A 158 -8.91 -25.89 8.47
CA ALA A 158 -9.26 -27.31 8.45
C ALA A 158 -8.27 -28.14 9.29
N HIS A 159 -6.96 -27.83 9.22
CA HIS A 159 -5.98 -28.43 10.11
C HIS A 159 -6.21 -28.05 11.58
N TYR A 160 -6.44 -26.78 11.88
CA TYR A 160 -6.68 -26.33 13.26
C TYR A 160 -7.92 -26.96 13.89
N ALA A 161 -9.01 -27.13 13.12
CA ALA A 161 -10.23 -27.79 13.56
C ALA A 161 -10.09 -29.33 13.73
N ALA A 162 -9.12 -29.96 13.08
CA ALA A 162 -8.75 -31.35 13.31
C ALA A 162 -7.82 -31.50 14.54
N ALA A 163 -6.86 -30.59 14.70
CA ALA A 163 -5.88 -30.59 15.80
C ALA A 163 -6.46 -30.12 17.14
N ARG A 164 -7.50 -29.28 17.12
CA ARG A 164 -8.19 -28.78 18.33
C ARG A 164 -9.71 -28.81 18.13
N ARG A 165 -10.42 -29.16 19.19
CA ARG A 165 -11.88 -29.03 19.26
C ARG A 165 -12.26 -27.55 19.40
N LEU A 166 -12.44 -26.88 18.27
CA LEU A 166 -13.32 -25.71 18.20
C LEU A 166 -14.74 -26.11 18.64
N ALA A 167 -15.38 -25.27 19.44
CA ALA A 167 -16.81 -25.35 19.69
C ALA A 167 -17.59 -24.90 18.45
N GLU A 168 -18.88 -25.20 18.39
CA GLU A 168 -19.75 -24.65 17.35
C GLU A 168 -19.93 -23.13 17.56
N ASP A 169 -20.00 -22.39 16.45
CA ASP A 169 -19.96 -20.92 16.37
C ASP A 169 -18.65 -20.23 16.85
N ASP A 170 -17.63 -20.96 17.33
CA ASP A 170 -16.29 -20.40 17.60
C ASP A 170 -15.76 -19.65 16.37
N THR A 171 -15.33 -18.42 16.59
CA THR A 171 -14.85 -17.52 15.54
C THR A 171 -13.35 -17.28 15.66
N VAL A 172 -12.62 -17.45 14.56
CA VAL A 172 -11.16 -17.51 14.48
C VAL A 172 -10.67 -16.61 13.35
N ALA A 173 -9.59 -15.86 13.57
CA ALA A 173 -8.89 -15.16 12.50
C ALA A 173 -7.66 -15.97 12.05
N VAL A 174 -7.43 -16.05 10.74
CA VAL A 174 -6.18 -16.49 10.14
C VAL A 174 -5.40 -15.27 9.69
N TYR A 175 -4.13 -15.19 10.07
CA TYR A 175 -3.17 -14.17 9.70
C TYR A 175 -1.99 -14.89 9.04
N ASP A 176 -1.97 -14.95 7.71
CA ASP A 176 -0.90 -15.61 6.96
C ASP A 176 0.08 -14.58 6.40
N LEU A 177 1.28 -14.53 6.99
CA LEU A 177 2.39 -13.70 6.50
C LEU A 177 3.48 -14.61 5.92
N GLY A 178 3.28 -14.94 4.65
CA GLY A 178 4.17 -15.79 3.87
C GLY A 178 5.49 -15.10 3.48
N GLY A 179 6.17 -15.69 2.51
CA GLY A 179 7.27 -15.03 1.82
C GLY A 179 6.81 -14.12 0.66
N GLY A 180 5.62 -14.38 0.11
CA GLY A 180 5.12 -13.77 -1.13
C GLY A 180 4.02 -12.73 -0.98
N THR A 181 3.12 -12.98 -0.05
CA THR A 181 1.87 -12.25 0.17
C THR A 181 1.55 -12.24 1.66
N PHE A 182 0.64 -11.34 2.01
CA PHE A 182 -0.12 -11.41 3.25
C PHE A 182 -1.58 -11.70 2.94
N ASP A 183 -2.21 -12.61 3.69
CA ASP A 183 -3.63 -12.94 3.56
C ASP A 183 -4.28 -12.98 4.96
N ALA A 184 -5.44 -12.33 5.11
CA ALA A 184 -6.24 -12.27 6.33
C ALA A 184 -7.65 -12.82 6.06
N THR A 185 -8.15 -13.69 6.94
CA THR A 185 -9.47 -14.30 6.79
C THR A 185 -10.09 -14.57 8.16
N VAL A 186 -11.38 -14.27 8.32
CA VAL A 186 -12.14 -14.58 9.53
C VAL A 186 -13.07 -15.76 9.25
N LEU A 187 -13.13 -16.70 10.17
CA LEU A 187 -13.73 -18.02 9.98
C LEU A 187 -14.59 -18.39 11.19
N ARG A 188 -15.68 -19.14 10.96
CA ARG A 188 -16.55 -19.68 12.01
C ARG A 188 -16.70 -21.19 11.89
N LYS A 189 -16.68 -21.90 13.03
CA LYS A 189 -16.95 -23.34 13.10
C LYS A 189 -18.45 -23.62 12.97
N LYS A 190 -18.84 -24.50 12.04
CA LYS A 190 -20.26 -24.74 11.68
C LYS A 190 -20.49 -26.20 11.31
N GLY A 191 -21.12 -26.99 12.18
CA GLY A 191 -21.15 -28.44 12.08
C GLY A 191 -19.75 -29.04 11.88
N ASP A 192 -19.62 -30.02 10.98
CA ASP A 192 -18.32 -30.59 10.61
C ASP A 192 -17.45 -29.62 9.79
N GLY A 193 -18.03 -28.61 9.15
CA GLY A 193 -17.35 -27.65 8.28
C GLY A 193 -16.80 -26.39 8.96
N ILE A 194 -16.39 -25.44 8.13
CA ILE A 194 -15.93 -24.07 8.48
C ILE A 194 -16.56 -23.10 7.48
N GLU A 195 -17.01 -21.94 7.95
CA GLU A 195 -17.62 -20.87 7.15
C GLU A 195 -16.71 -19.63 7.14
N ILE A 196 -16.46 -19.04 5.96
CA ILE A 196 -15.78 -17.74 5.85
C ILE A 196 -16.76 -16.64 6.23
N LEU A 197 -16.32 -15.72 7.10
CA LEU A 197 -17.06 -14.53 7.47
C LEU A 197 -16.46 -13.28 6.82
N GLY A 198 -17.34 -12.36 6.40
CA GLY A 198 -16.93 -11.09 5.80
C GLY A 198 -16.26 -11.25 4.43
N THR A 199 -15.29 -10.39 4.15
CA THR A 199 -14.47 -10.42 2.94
C THR A 199 -13.01 -10.62 3.33
N PRO A 200 -12.36 -11.73 2.91
CA PRO A 200 -10.92 -11.92 3.07
C PRO A 200 -10.14 -10.73 2.49
N GLU A 201 -9.16 -10.23 3.22
CA GLU A 201 -8.20 -9.27 2.68
C GLU A 201 -6.87 -9.94 2.37
N GLY A 202 -6.06 -9.28 1.54
CA GLY A 202 -4.66 -9.62 1.39
C GLY A 202 -3.90 -8.49 0.72
N ILE A 203 -2.57 -8.53 0.88
CA ILE A 203 -1.64 -7.56 0.32
C ILE A 203 -0.68 -8.31 -0.60
N GLU A 204 -0.80 -8.04 -1.89
CA GLU A 204 0.14 -8.53 -2.89
C GLU A 204 1.50 -7.85 -2.73
N ARG A 205 2.59 -8.63 -2.87
CA ARG A 205 3.97 -8.14 -2.75
C ARG A 205 4.29 -7.51 -1.38
N LEU A 206 3.77 -8.14 -0.32
CA LEU A 206 4.19 -7.90 1.06
C LEU A 206 4.38 -9.25 1.75
N GLY A 207 5.62 -9.59 2.05
CA GLY A 207 5.96 -10.77 2.85
C GLY A 207 7.47 -10.84 3.10
N GLY A 208 7.91 -12.02 3.52
CA GLY A 208 9.30 -12.27 3.92
C GLY A 208 10.38 -11.81 2.93
N VAL A 209 10.12 -11.83 1.62
CA VAL A 209 11.09 -11.36 0.60
C VAL A 209 11.24 -9.85 0.61
N ASP A 210 10.16 -9.10 0.81
CA ASP A 210 10.22 -7.63 0.85
C ASP A 210 10.96 -7.15 2.12
N PHE A 211 11.03 -8.01 3.14
CA PHE A 211 11.88 -7.83 4.32
C PHE A 211 13.36 -8.19 4.04
N ASP A 212 13.64 -9.18 3.18
CA ASP A 212 15.01 -9.52 2.75
C ASP A 212 15.63 -8.38 1.91
N GLU A 213 14.86 -7.79 0.99
CA GLU A 213 15.32 -6.65 0.19
C GLU A 213 15.43 -5.35 1.02
N ALA A 214 14.68 -5.22 2.12
CA ALA A 214 14.89 -4.16 3.10
C ALA A 214 16.24 -4.30 3.83
N ILE A 215 16.61 -5.52 4.24
CA ILE A 215 17.92 -5.83 4.80
C ILE A 215 19.03 -5.60 3.77
N LEU A 216 18.84 -6.03 2.51
CA LEU A 216 19.80 -5.76 1.43
C LEU A 216 19.98 -4.25 1.18
N SER A 217 18.90 -3.47 1.28
CA SER A 217 18.93 -2.01 1.18
C SER A 217 19.70 -1.36 2.33
N TYR A 218 19.58 -1.89 3.55
CA TYR A 218 20.38 -1.47 4.69
C TYR A 218 21.86 -1.83 4.54
N VAL A 219 22.19 -3.03 4.04
CA VAL A 219 23.56 -3.42 3.69
C VAL A 219 24.13 -2.49 2.61
N ASN A 220 23.33 -2.13 1.60
CA ASN A 220 23.74 -1.15 0.60
C ASN A 220 24.05 0.21 1.24
N TYR A 221 23.18 0.71 2.11
CA TYR A 221 23.39 1.97 2.81
C TYR A 221 24.67 1.96 3.67
N GLN A 222 24.86 0.94 4.51
CA GLN A 222 26.07 0.77 5.33
C GLN A 222 27.36 0.62 4.48
N SER A 223 27.24 0.17 3.22
CA SER A 223 28.36 0.09 2.28
C SER A 223 28.68 1.40 1.55
N GLY A 224 27.95 2.49 1.81
CA GLY A 224 28.04 3.74 1.06
C GLY A 224 27.41 3.67 -0.34
N ASN A 225 26.34 2.88 -0.49
CA ASN A 225 25.66 2.53 -1.74
C ASN A 225 26.51 1.71 -2.75
N ALA A 226 27.51 0.96 -2.26
CA ALA A 226 28.44 0.18 -3.10
C ALA A 226 27.76 -0.86 -4.01
N LEU A 227 26.61 -1.40 -3.62
CA LEU A 227 25.90 -2.41 -4.42
C LEU A 227 25.28 -1.80 -5.69
N THR A 228 25.05 -0.49 -5.70
CA THR A 228 24.48 0.26 -6.84
C THR A 228 25.51 0.53 -7.94
N GLU A 229 26.81 0.43 -7.64
CA GLU A 229 27.91 0.60 -8.60
C GLU A 229 28.30 -0.71 -9.33
N LEU A 230 27.63 -1.82 -9.02
CA LEU A 230 28.00 -3.17 -9.47
C LEU A 230 27.44 -3.51 -10.85
N ASP A 231 28.32 -3.95 -11.76
CA ASP A 231 27.91 -4.52 -13.06
C ASP A 231 27.33 -5.93 -12.89
N LEU A 232 26.00 -6.02 -12.84
CA LEU A 232 25.28 -7.29 -12.76
C LEU A 232 25.36 -8.13 -14.05
N GLY A 233 25.94 -7.59 -15.13
CA GLY A 233 26.31 -8.32 -16.34
C GLY A 233 27.56 -9.18 -16.18
N ASP A 234 28.44 -8.87 -15.22
CA ASP A 234 29.54 -9.76 -14.84
C ASP A 234 29.03 -10.94 -13.99
N LEU A 235 29.44 -12.15 -14.39
CA LEU A 235 29.07 -13.38 -13.70
C LEU A 235 29.65 -13.46 -12.28
N GLN A 236 30.84 -12.93 -12.00
CA GLN A 236 31.39 -12.98 -10.63
C GLN A 236 30.58 -12.06 -9.69
N THR A 237 30.26 -10.87 -10.16
CA THR A 237 29.42 -9.87 -9.47
C THR A 237 28.00 -10.39 -9.26
N SER A 238 27.40 -11.00 -10.28
CA SER A 238 26.08 -11.65 -10.19
C SER A 238 26.06 -12.81 -9.18
N VAL A 239 27.11 -13.63 -9.14
CA VAL A 239 27.29 -14.69 -8.13
C VAL A 239 27.50 -14.13 -6.72
N ALA A 240 28.23 -13.02 -6.57
CA ALA A 240 28.38 -12.33 -5.28
C ALA A 240 27.03 -11.79 -4.77
N MET A 241 26.22 -11.19 -5.65
CA MET A 241 24.85 -10.74 -5.32
C MET A 241 23.90 -11.89 -4.97
N ALA A 242 24.02 -13.03 -5.65
CA ALA A 242 23.24 -14.22 -5.33
C ALA A 242 23.56 -14.79 -3.93
N ARG A 243 24.80 -14.61 -3.45
CA ARG A 243 25.22 -14.96 -2.08
C ARG A 243 24.72 -13.94 -1.07
N LEU A 244 25.00 -12.64 -1.27
CA LEU A 244 24.62 -11.62 -0.31
C LEU A 244 23.10 -11.61 -0.02
N ARG A 245 22.25 -11.85 -1.04
CA ARG A 245 20.80 -12.03 -0.83
C ARG A 245 20.47 -13.24 0.05
N GLN A 246 21.18 -14.35 -0.11
CA GLN A 246 21.03 -15.52 0.76
C GLN A 246 21.48 -15.23 2.20
N ASP A 247 22.54 -14.46 2.38
CA ASP A 247 23.03 -14.05 3.70
C ASP A 247 22.07 -13.06 4.39
N CYS A 248 21.37 -12.20 3.64
CA CYS A 248 20.27 -11.37 4.14
C CYS A 248 19.08 -12.21 4.64
N VAL A 249 18.70 -13.27 3.91
CA VAL A 249 17.66 -14.23 4.34
C VAL A 249 18.05 -14.92 5.65
N LEU A 250 19.30 -15.36 5.76
CA LEU A 250 19.82 -16.00 6.98
C LEU A 250 19.83 -15.03 8.16
N ALA A 251 20.19 -13.75 7.93
CA ALA A 251 20.11 -12.72 8.96
C ALA A 251 18.67 -12.48 9.44
N LYS A 252 17.68 -12.43 8.53
CA LYS A 252 16.26 -12.31 8.88
C LYS A 252 15.74 -13.48 9.72
N GLU A 253 16.06 -14.72 9.32
CA GLU A 253 15.63 -15.91 10.08
C GLU A 253 16.38 -16.02 11.42
N ALA A 254 17.64 -15.59 11.52
CA ALA A 254 18.38 -15.49 12.79
C ALA A 254 17.76 -14.47 13.74
N LEU A 255 17.46 -13.25 13.28
CA LEU A 255 16.80 -12.20 14.08
C LEU A 255 15.35 -12.55 14.49
N SER A 256 14.79 -13.64 13.97
CA SER A 256 13.53 -14.19 14.50
C SER A 256 13.72 -15.01 15.80
N VAL A 257 14.95 -15.08 16.32
CA VAL A 257 15.35 -15.80 17.55
C VAL A 257 16.37 -15.00 18.37
N ASP A 258 17.40 -14.46 17.70
CA ASP A 258 18.53 -13.74 18.30
C ASP A 258 18.33 -12.20 18.27
N THR A 259 19.00 -11.48 19.18
CA THR A 259 18.90 -10.01 19.27
C THR A 259 19.78 -9.25 18.28
N GLU A 260 20.76 -9.90 17.67
CA GLU A 260 21.66 -9.33 16.69
C GLU A 260 22.27 -10.40 15.77
N THR A 261 22.78 -9.97 14.61
CA THR A 261 23.50 -10.83 13.66
C THR A 261 24.51 -10.02 12.84
N THR A 262 25.36 -10.72 12.09
CA THR A 262 26.39 -10.14 11.22
C THR A 262 26.27 -10.72 9.82
N ILE A 263 26.10 -9.85 8.82
CA ILE A 263 26.04 -10.20 7.40
C ILE A 263 27.44 -10.02 6.80
N PRO A 264 28.12 -11.10 6.35
CA PRO A 264 29.41 -11.00 5.69
C PRO A 264 29.21 -10.55 4.23
N VAL A 265 29.86 -9.45 3.85
CA VAL A 265 29.73 -8.84 2.51
C VAL A 265 30.98 -9.14 1.70
N PHE A 266 30.87 -10.06 0.74
CA PHE A 266 31.97 -10.49 -0.13
C PHE A 266 31.73 -10.09 -1.60
N LEU A 267 32.21 -8.91 -1.97
CA LEU A 267 32.09 -8.33 -3.31
C LEU A 267 33.44 -8.32 -4.03
N PRO A 268 33.47 -8.19 -5.36
CA PRO A 268 34.71 -7.84 -6.06
C PRO A 268 35.37 -6.61 -5.42
N GLN A 269 36.59 -6.78 -4.93
CA GLN A 269 37.43 -5.73 -4.32
C GLN A 269 36.91 -5.11 -3.00
N ARG A 270 35.75 -5.51 -2.45
CA ARG A 270 35.23 -5.01 -1.16
C ARG A 270 34.79 -6.18 -0.27
N HIS A 271 35.45 -6.33 0.89
CA HIS A 271 35.16 -7.37 1.88
C HIS A 271 35.00 -6.72 3.25
N PHE A 272 33.82 -6.82 3.86
CA PHE A 272 33.49 -6.21 5.15
C PHE A 272 32.27 -6.90 5.79
N ASP A 273 32.06 -6.68 7.09
CA ASP A 273 30.94 -7.24 7.84
C ASP A 273 29.93 -6.14 8.20
N VAL A 274 28.63 -6.40 8.04
CA VAL A 274 27.55 -5.49 8.46
C VAL A 274 26.80 -6.08 9.65
N ARG A 275 26.88 -5.40 10.80
CA ARG A 275 26.08 -5.72 12.00
C ARG A 275 24.64 -5.22 11.82
N LEU A 276 23.69 -6.04 12.20
CA LEU A 276 22.26 -5.75 12.18
C LEU A 276 21.64 -6.21 13.51
N THR A 277 21.00 -5.30 14.25
CA THR A 277 20.26 -5.66 15.46
C THR A 277 18.80 -5.95 15.14
N LEU A 278 18.10 -6.62 16.07
CA LEU A 278 16.66 -6.81 16.00
C LEU A 278 15.92 -5.46 15.93
N GLY A 279 16.38 -4.44 16.67
CA GLY A 279 15.77 -3.11 16.65
C GLY A 279 15.88 -2.43 15.29
N ASP A 280 17.03 -2.52 14.63
CA ASP A 280 17.22 -2.00 13.26
C ASP A 280 16.26 -2.71 12.29
N PHE A 281 16.24 -4.04 12.32
CA PHE A 281 15.40 -4.86 11.45
C PHE A 281 13.91 -4.59 11.65
N GLU A 282 13.43 -4.54 12.89
CA GLU A 282 12.04 -4.21 13.21
C GLU A 282 11.66 -2.80 12.72
N GLY A 283 12.57 -1.83 12.83
CA GLY A 283 12.39 -0.49 12.27
C GLY A 283 12.21 -0.48 10.73
N MET A 284 12.94 -1.35 10.01
CA MET A 284 12.83 -1.46 8.54
C MET A 284 11.52 -2.06 8.03
N ILE A 285 10.84 -2.87 8.86
CA ILE A 285 9.63 -3.60 8.46
C ILE A 285 8.34 -3.11 9.13
N ARG A 286 8.44 -2.16 10.07
CA ARG A 286 7.33 -1.69 10.91
C ARG A 286 6.10 -1.28 10.11
N ALA A 287 6.24 -0.37 9.15
CA ALA A 287 5.11 0.12 8.35
C ALA A 287 4.44 -0.98 7.51
N GLN A 288 5.21 -1.98 7.10
CA GLN A 288 4.71 -3.16 6.39
C GLN A 288 3.90 -4.07 7.33
N VAL A 289 4.36 -4.28 8.57
CA VAL A 289 3.62 -5.02 9.60
C VAL A 289 2.37 -4.27 10.06
N GLU A 290 2.41 -2.94 10.15
CA GLU A 290 1.24 -2.09 10.40
C GLU A 290 0.20 -2.22 9.28
N SER A 291 0.65 -2.30 8.01
CA SER A 291 -0.23 -2.50 6.86
C SER A 291 -0.97 -3.84 6.91
N THR A 292 -0.30 -4.93 7.32
CA THR A 292 -0.91 -6.27 7.43
C THR A 292 -1.83 -6.40 8.63
N ILE A 293 -1.52 -5.72 9.74
CA ILE A 293 -2.43 -5.62 10.90
C ILE A 293 -3.69 -4.83 10.52
N GLY A 294 -3.55 -3.68 9.85
CA GLY A 294 -4.69 -2.91 9.36
C GLY A 294 -5.60 -3.69 8.39
N ALA A 295 -5.03 -4.58 7.57
CA ALA A 295 -5.80 -5.50 6.73
C ALA A 295 -6.59 -6.53 7.57
N LEU A 296 -6.01 -7.12 8.62
CA LEU A 296 -6.76 -7.97 9.55
C LEU A 296 -7.90 -7.20 10.25
N THR A 297 -7.64 -5.98 10.74
CA THR A 297 -8.65 -5.14 11.39
C THR A 297 -9.83 -4.84 10.45
N ARG A 298 -9.57 -4.62 9.14
CA ARG A 298 -10.64 -4.49 8.12
C ARG A 298 -11.35 -5.80 7.83
N THR A 299 -10.66 -6.96 7.77
CA THR A 299 -11.32 -8.26 7.63
C THR A 299 -12.28 -8.51 8.80
N LEU A 300 -11.87 -8.23 10.04
CA LEU A 300 -12.70 -8.33 11.25
C LEU A 300 -13.94 -7.43 11.18
N HIS A 301 -13.76 -6.17 10.78
CA HIS A 301 -14.87 -5.24 10.56
C HIS A 301 -15.84 -5.76 9.48
N SER A 302 -15.34 -6.27 8.35
CA SER A 302 -16.17 -6.83 7.28
C SER A 302 -16.94 -8.09 7.69
N ALA A 303 -16.40 -8.85 8.65
CA ALA A 303 -17.04 -10.02 9.23
C ALA A 303 -18.10 -9.67 10.30
N GLY A 304 -18.14 -8.42 10.75
CA GLY A 304 -18.96 -7.99 11.89
C GLY A 304 -18.50 -8.59 13.22
N VAL A 305 -17.19 -8.85 13.36
CA VAL A 305 -16.59 -9.54 14.52
C VAL A 305 -15.68 -8.58 15.27
N ALA A 306 -15.98 -8.29 16.54
CA ALA A 306 -15.09 -7.51 17.39
C ALA A 306 -13.85 -8.32 17.82
N PRO A 307 -12.68 -7.71 18.04
CA PRO A 307 -11.49 -8.42 18.56
C PRO A 307 -11.74 -9.20 19.87
N ALA A 308 -12.71 -8.75 20.68
CA ALA A 308 -13.14 -9.43 21.90
C ALA A 308 -13.97 -10.72 21.68
N GLU A 309 -14.45 -10.96 20.47
CA GLU A 309 -15.27 -12.14 20.09
C GLU A 309 -14.43 -13.24 19.44
N LEU A 310 -13.19 -12.94 19.05
CA LEU A 310 -12.24 -13.94 18.55
C LEU A 310 -11.82 -14.92 19.64
N GLY A 311 -12.04 -16.22 19.40
CA GLY A 311 -11.51 -17.30 20.23
C GLY A 311 -9.99 -17.47 20.07
N SER A 312 -9.46 -17.25 18.86
CA SER A 312 -8.02 -17.21 18.59
C SER A 312 -7.69 -16.47 17.29
N VAL A 313 -6.47 -15.92 17.22
CA VAL A 313 -5.79 -15.54 15.97
C VAL A 313 -4.73 -16.60 15.69
N LEU A 314 -4.76 -17.18 14.49
CA LEU A 314 -3.80 -18.17 14.02
C LEU A 314 -2.73 -17.47 13.18
N LEU A 315 -1.50 -17.49 13.67
CA LEU A 315 -0.34 -17.07 12.88
C LEU A 315 0.05 -18.20 11.93
N VAL A 316 -0.02 -17.93 10.63
CA VAL A 316 0.38 -18.83 9.54
C VAL A 316 1.47 -18.13 8.72
N GLY A 317 2.23 -18.90 7.94
CA GLY A 317 3.29 -18.37 7.10
C GLY A 317 4.62 -18.21 7.83
N GLY A 318 5.70 -18.21 7.05
CA GLY A 318 7.07 -18.21 7.58
C GLY A 318 7.46 -16.94 8.34
N SER A 319 6.91 -15.78 7.97
CA SER A 319 7.32 -14.47 8.49
C SER A 319 6.44 -13.97 9.64
N SER A 320 5.29 -14.60 9.91
CA SER A 320 4.54 -14.40 11.17
C SER A 320 5.33 -14.79 12.42
N ARG A 321 6.49 -15.45 12.26
CA ARG A 321 7.43 -15.77 13.34
C ARG A 321 8.28 -14.58 13.81
N ILE A 322 8.29 -13.46 13.09
CA ILE A 322 9.07 -12.28 13.47
C ILE A 322 8.46 -11.69 14.77
N PRO A 323 9.25 -11.48 15.85
CA PRO A 323 8.72 -11.07 17.17
C PRO A 323 7.83 -9.82 17.16
N LEU A 324 8.13 -8.86 16.28
CA LEU A 324 7.31 -7.66 16.04
C LEU A 324 5.85 -7.99 15.72
N VAL A 325 5.60 -8.99 14.87
CA VAL A 325 4.26 -9.34 14.36
C VAL A 325 3.33 -9.76 15.49
N ALA A 326 3.75 -10.74 16.29
CA ALA A 326 2.96 -11.25 17.40
C ALA A 326 2.73 -10.19 18.50
N ARG A 327 3.71 -9.31 18.73
CA ARG A 327 3.61 -8.19 19.67
C ARG A 327 2.61 -7.15 19.19
N MET A 328 2.75 -6.62 17.98
CA MET A 328 1.88 -5.57 17.46
C MET A 328 0.44 -6.05 17.27
N LEU A 329 0.23 -7.32 16.88
CA LEU A 329 -1.10 -7.93 16.89
C LEU A 329 -1.69 -8.06 18.31
N SER A 330 -0.87 -8.33 19.33
CA SER A 330 -1.34 -8.37 20.73
C SER A 330 -1.69 -6.98 21.26
N GLU A 331 -0.96 -5.96 20.82
CA GLU A 331 -1.16 -4.55 21.15
C GLU A 331 -2.46 -4.01 20.51
N GLU A 332 -2.65 -4.20 19.19
CA GLU A 332 -3.85 -3.79 18.44
C GLU A 332 -5.12 -4.48 18.94
N LEU A 333 -5.10 -5.81 19.06
CA LEU A 333 -6.30 -6.60 19.38
C LEU A 333 -6.57 -6.70 20.89
N GLY A 334 -5.71 -6.12 21.72
CA GLY A 334 -5.82 -6.13 23.18
C GLY A 334 -5.81 -7.53 23.81
N ARG A 335 -5.25 -8.53 23.12
CA ARG A 335 -5.32 -9.95 23.50
C ARG A 335 -4.03 -10.72 23.20
N PRO A 336 -3.62 -11.68 24.04
CA PRO A 336 -2.49 -12.57 23.73
C PRO A 336 -2.75 -13.41 22.48
N ILE A 337 -1.85 -13.31 21.49
CA ILE A 337 -1.92 -14.09 20.26
C ILE A 337 -1.46 -15.54 20.51
N VAL A 338 -2.21 -16.51 19.98
CA VAL A 338 -1.85 -17.92 20.05
C VAL A 338 -0.94 -18.28 18.88
N VAL A 339 0.36 -18.17 19.10
CA VAL A 339 1.36 -18.68 18.15
C VAL A 339 1.25 -20.20 18.12
N ASP A 340 0.89 -20.78 16.97
CA ASP A 340 0.93 -22.23 16.79
C ASP A 340 2.40 -22.70 16.72
N ALA A 341 2.67 -23.96 17.08
CA ALA A 341 4.01 -24.52 17.01
C ALA A 341 4.56 -24.60 15.56
N HIS A 342 3.67 -24.72 14.56
CA HIS A 342 4.05 -25.11 13.19
C HIS A 342 3.42 -24.24 12.07
N PRO A 343 3.63 -22.90 12.07
CA PRO A 343 3.03 -21.97 11.09
C PRO A 343 3.49 -22.20 9.63
N LYS A 344 4.61 -22.90 9.40
CA LYS A 344 5.07 -23.29 8.04
C LYS A 344 4.37 -24.56 7.49
N TYR A 345 3.54 -25.28 8.27
CA TYR A 345 3.03 -26.62 7.89
C TYR A 345 1.50 -26.77 7.90
N ALA A 346 0.77 -25.91 8.61
CA ALA A 346 -0.68 -26.04 8.80
C ALA A 346 -1.49 -26.10 7.49
N VAL A 347 -1.07 -25.33 6.47
CA VAL A 347 -1.70 -25.30 5.13
C VAL A 347 -1.65 -26.66 4.44
N ALA A 348 -0.47 -27.28 4.33
CA ALA A 348 -0.31 -28.57 3.67
C ALA A 348 -1.03 -29.70 4.42
N LEU A 349 -0.93 -29.74 5.76
CA LEU A 349 -1.66 -30.69 6.60
C LEU A 349 -3.17 -30.56 6.41
N GLY A 350 -3.68 -29.33 6.33
CA GLY A 350 -5.10 -29.04 6.11
C GLY A 350 -5.59 -29.45 4.73
N ALA A 351 -4.80 -29.20 3.69
CA ALA A 351 -5.10 -29.67 2.34
C ALA A 351 -5.19 -31.20 2.26
N ALA A 352 -4.33 -31.90 3.00
CA ALA A 352 -4.36 -33.37 3.08
C ALA A 352 -5.56 -33.90 3.91
N GLU A 353 -5.95 -33.21 4.99
CA GLU A 353 -7.18 -33.51 5.75
C GLU A 353 -8.45 -33.29 4.91
N LEU A 354 -8.52 -32.20 4.13
CA LEU A 354 -9.62 -31.93 3.19
C LEU A 354 -9.69 -33.00 2.10
N ALA A 355 -8.54 -33.38 1.51
CA ALA A 355 -8.47 -34.46 0.53
C ALA A 355 -8.95 -35.82 1.11
N ARG A 356 -8.71 -36.05 2.40
CA ARG A 356 -9.16 -37.23 3.17
C ARG A 356 -10.64 -37.19 3.53
N GLY A 357 -11.24 -36.00 3.75
CA GLY A 357 -12.65 -35.85 4.12
C GLY A 357 -13.59 -36.63 3.18
N ASP A 358 -13.38 -36.49 1.87
CA ASP A 358 -14.18 -37.14 0.83
C ASP A 358 -13.98 -38.68 0.73
N LEU A 359 -13.01 -39.29 1.44
CA LEU A 359 -13.01 -40.76 1.64
C LEU A 359 -14.23 -41.18 2.49
N SER A 360 -14.58 -40.39 3.50
CA SER A 360 -15.62 -40.77 4.47
C SER A 360 -17.02 -40.76 3.86
N ALA A 361 -17.32 -39.77 3.01
CA ALA A 361 -18.58 -39.69 2.27
C ALA A 361 -18.72 -40.81 1.23
N SER A 362 -17.64 -41.16 0.51
CA SER A 362 -17.66 -42.24 -0.49
C SER A 362 -17.65 -43.64 0.14
N GLY A 363 -17.03 -43.82 1.31
CA GLY A 363 -17.05 -45.08 2.07
C GLY A 363 -18.43 -45.47 2.63
N ALA A 364 -19.35 -44.52 2.77
CA ALA A 364 -20.71 -44.75 3.26
C ALA A 364 -21.77 -44.97 2.13
N GLY A 365 -21.32 -45.18 0.88
CA GLY A 365 -22.17 -45.22 -0.32
C GLY A 365 -22.50 -46.60 -0.91
N GLY A 366 -22.32 -47.70 -0.15
CA GLY A 366 -22.42 -49.07 -0.66
C GLY A 366 -23.83 -49.52 -1.11
N ALA A 367 -24.15 -49.28 -2.39
CA ALA A 367 -25.27 -49.85 -3.16
C ALA A 367 -26.71 -49.46 -2.74
N ALA A 368 -27.17 -48.30 -3.22
CA ALA A 368 -28.61 -47.99 -3.37
C ALA A 368 -28.87 -47.24 -4.69
N ALA A 369 -28.86 -47.95 -5.82
CA ALA A 369 -29.09 -47.35 -7.14
C ALA A 369 -30.55 -46.91 -7.35
N ARG A 370 -30.88 -45.66 -7.00
CA ARG A 370 -32.08 -44.99 -7.50
C ARG A 370 -31.83 -44.47 -8.92
N VAL A 371 -32.42 -45.14 -9.90
CA VAL A 371 -32.57 -44.59 -11.25
C VAL A 371 -33.71 -43.58 -11.20
N GLU A 372 -33.37 -42.29 -11.11
CA GLU A 372 -34.32 -41.20 -11.28
C GLU A 372 -34.44 -40.87 -12.77
N THR A 373 -35.59 -41.23 -13.37
CA THR A 373 -35.80 -41.12 -14.81
C THR A 373 -36.13 -39.67 -15.21
N VAL A 374 -35.26 -39.05 -15.99
CA VAL A 374 -35.51 -37.74 -16.62
C VAL A 374 -36.79 -37.80 -17.47
N PRO A 375 -37.79 -36.93 -17.24
CA PRO A 375 -39.00 -36.88 -18.07
C PRO A 375 -38.69 -36.30 -19.46
N PRO A 376 -39.19 -36.90 -20.56
CA PRO A 376 -38.95 -36.41 -21.91
C PRO A 376 -39.75 -35.13 -22.21
N PRO A 377 -39.27 -34.27 -23.14
CA PRO A 377 -39.91 -32.98 -23.42
C PRO A 377 -41.23 -33.13 -24.18
N GLU A 378 -42.26 -32.41 -23.74
CA GLU A 378 -43.56 -32.36 -24.41
C GLU A 378 -43.45 -31.73 -25.81
N ARG A 379 -44.05 -32.38 -26.81
CA ARG A 379 -44.37 -31.74 -28.09
C ARG A 379 -45.89 -31.70 -28.29
N ARG A 380 -46.35 -30.56 -28.81
CA ARG A 380 -47.77 -30.22 -28.98
C ARG A 380 -48.52 -31.26 -29.80
N SER A 381 -49.75 -31.57 -29.39
CA SER A 381 -50.71 -32.29 -30.22
C SER A 381 -51.12 -31.47 -31.44
N ALA A 382 -51.32 -32.15 -32.58
CA ALA A 382 -51.98 -31.65 -33.77
C ALA A 382 -52.98 -32.71 -34.27
N ALA A 383 -54.02 -32.26 -34.98
CA ALA A 383 -55.21 -33.06 -35.30
C ALA A 383 -54.99 -34.13 -36.42
N PRO A 384 -55.91 -35.11 -36.59
CA PRO A 384 -55.64 -36.33 -37.35
C PRO A 384 -56.08 -36.33 -38.83
N GLY A 385 -55.46 -37.26 -39.60
CA GLY A 385 -55.84 -37.68 -40.96
C GLY A 385 -54.73 -37.43 -42.01
N ALA A 386 -54.37 -38.34 -42.92
CA ALA A 386 -54.74 -39.75 -43.19
C ALA A 386 -53.65 -40.36 -44.16
N VAL A 387 -53.67 -41.57 -44.76
CA VAL A 387 -54.68 -42.64 -44.97
C VAL A 387 -53.98 -44.02 -45.05
N GLY A 388 -54.51 -45.06 -44.37
CA GLY A 388 -54.25 -46.49 -44.69
C GLY A 388 -52.87 -47.08 -44.33
N ALA A 389 -52.65 -48.41 -44.34
CA ALA A 389 -53.60 -49.54 -44.32
C ALA A 389 -52.91 -50.87 -43.93
N ALA A 390 -53.59 -51.72 -43.13
CA ALA A 390 -53.28 -53.13 -42.79
C ALA A 390 -51.93 -53.46 -42.07
N GLY A 391 -51.85 -54.46 -41.17
CA GLY A 391 -52.92 -55.26 -40.56
C GLY A 391 -52.43 -56.48 -39.74
N ALA A 392 -53.34 -57.01 -38.90
CA ALA A 392 -53.37 -58.35 -38.28
C ALA A 392 -52.33 -58.81 -37.20
N ALA A 393 -52.88 -59.14 -36.02
CA ALA A 393 -52.51 -60.21 -35.06
C ALA A 393 -51.10 -60.22 -34.38
N GLY A 394 -50.97 -60.67 -33.11
CA GLY A 394 -51.98 -61.25 -32.20
C GLY A 394 -51.51 -61.44 -30.75
N ALA A 395 -52.35 -62.10 -29.94
CA ALA A 395 -52.21 -62.33 -28.49
C ALA A 395 -51.10 -63.39 -28.15
N VAL A 396 -50.77 -63.78 -26.90
CA VAL A 396 -51.58 -63.99 -25.67
C VAL A 396 -50.70 -64.04 -24.38
N ALA A 397 -51.32 -63.83 -23.20
CA ALA A 397 -51.16 -64.52 -21.87
C ALA A 397 -49.77 -64.96 -21.30
N ALA A 398 -49.60 -65.25 -20.00
CA ALA A 398 -50.22 -64.81 -18.72
C ALA A 398 -49.51 -65.49 -17.52
N ALA A 399 -49.51 -64.84 -16.34
CA ALA A 399 -49.32 -65.43 -14.99
C ALA A 399 -48.01 -66.19 -14.65
N GLY A 400 -47.78 -66.43 -13.35
CA GLY A 400 -46.76 -67.36 -12.83
C GLY A 400 -46.01 -66.87 -11.59
N ALA A 401 -46.17 -67.55 -10.45
CA ALA A 401 -45.57 -67.16 -9.16
C ALA A 401 -44.34 -68.00 -8.77
N ALA A 402 -43.52 -67.42 -7.88
CA ALA A 402 -42.72 -68.03 -6.80
C ALA A 402 -42.03 -69.40 -6.96
N GLY A 403 -40.76 -69.46 -6.53
CA GLY A 403 -40.09 -70.72 -6.20
C GLY A 403 -38.57 -70.57 -6.09
N ALA A 404 -37.97 -71.20 -5.07
CA ALA A 404 -36.51 -71.31 -4.92
C ALA A 404 -36.10 -72.79 -4.83
N THR A 405 -34.92 -73.17 -5.34
CA THR A 405 -33.91 -74.06 -4.70
C THR A 405 -32.79 -74.53 -5.65
N VAL A 406 -31.54 -74.44 -5.17
CA VAL A 406 -30.43 -75.43 -5.21
C VAL A 406 -30.25 -76.40 -6.42
N GLY A 407 -29.08 -76.30 -7.08
CA GLY A 407 -28.43 -77.38 -7.87
C GLY A 407 -27.27 -76.83 -8.76
N ARG A 408 -26.00 -77.25 -8.67
CA ARG A 408 -25.33 -78.54 -9.03
C ARG A 408 -25.24 -78.80 -10.55
N SER A 409 -24.08 -79.14 -11.17
CA SER A 409 -22.68 -79.32 -10.70
C SER A 409 -21.63 -79.21 -11.84
N ALA A 410 -20.35 -78.96 -11.48
CA ALA A 410 -19.10 -79.46 -12.12
C ALA A 410 -18.74 -78.95 -13.55
N SER A 411 -17.49 -79.07 -14.06
CA SER A 411 -16.31 -79.85 -13.61
C SER A 411 -14.94 -79.28 -14.05
N GLY A 412 -13.88 -79.53 -13.25
CA GLY A 412 -12.46 -79.51 -13.67
C GLY A 412 -11.66 -78.22 -13.34
N ASP A 413 -10.35 -78.28 -13.02
CA ASP A 413 -9.53 -79.45 -12.66
C ASP A 413 -8.18 -79.05 -11.98
N ALA A 414 -7.41 -80.04 -11.51
CA ALA A 414 -5.94 -80.02 -11.29
C ALA A 414 -5.28 -78.98 -10.35
N GLN A 415 -5.49 -79.16 -9.04
CA GLN A 415 -4.47 -79.54 -8.03
C GLN A 415 -3.00 -78.99 -8.01
N GLU A 416 -2.61 -78.57 -6.81
CA GLU A 416 -1.27 -78.27 -6.22
C GLU A 416 -0.14 -79.31 -6.46
N PRO A 417 1.17 -78.94 -6.34
CA PRO A 417 1.85 -78.68 -5.04
C PRO A 417 2.76 -77.42 -5.06
N GLY A 418 3.37 -76.91 -3.98
CA GLY A 418 3.65 -77.44 -2.63
C GLY A 418 5.18 -77.52 -2.38
N ALA A 419 5.72 -77.44 -1.15
CA ALA A 419 5.09 -77.34 0.16
C ALA A 419 6.12 -76.99 1.29
N GLN A 420 5.63 -76.44 2.42
CA GLN A 420 6.04 -76.75 3.82
C GLN A 420 7.49 -76.40 4.29
N ARG A 421 7.83 -76.18 5.58
CA ARG A 421 7.16 -76.19 6.92
C ARG A 421 7.89 -75.14 7.81
N ALA A 422 7.24 -74.36 8.68
CA ALA A 422 6.80 -74.67 10.06
C ALA A 422 7.98 -74.79 11.09
N ASP A 423 7.86 -74.51 12.41
CA ASP A 423 6.66 -74.28 13.26
C ASP A 423 7.03 -73.72 14.67
N ARG A 424 6.00 -73.44 15.52
CA ARG A 424 6.00 -73.11 16.98
C ARG A 424 6.37 -71.67 17.38
N ALA A 425 5.65 -70.92 18.25
CA ALA A 425 4.72 -71.15 19.38
C ALA A 425 5.40 -71.44 20.75
N ALA A 426 4.88 -71.04 21.94
CA ALA A 426 3.53 -70.56 22.28
C ALA A 426 3.43 -69.72 23.60
N ALA A 427 2.27 -69.04 23.78
CA ALA A 427 1.54 -68.73 25.04
C ALA A 427 2.12 -67.78 26.14
N GLY A 428 1.24 -66.95 26.75
CA GLY A 428 1.57 -66.10 27.91
C GLY A 428 0.52 -65.07 28.38
N THR A 429 -0.51 -65.52 29.10
CA THR A 429 -1.49 -64.75 29.95
C THR A 429 -0.84 -63.95 31.10
N GLN A 430 -1.38 -62.88 31.74
CA GLN A 430 -2.60 -62.03 31.62
C GLN A 430 -2.49 -60.77 32.55
N THR A 431 -3.55 -59.95 32.62
CA THR A 431 -3.97 -59.05 33.74
C THR A 431 -3.27 -57.70 34.02
N SER A 432 -3.99 -56.84 34.75
CA SER A 432 -3.95 -55.37 34.82
C SER A 432 -3.71 -54.78 36.21
N ALA A 433 -3.18 -53.55 36.32
CA ALA A 433 -3.66 -52.48 37.25
C ALA A 433 -2.83 -51.18 37.18
N GLY A 434 -3.41 -50.05 37.62
CA GLY A 434 -2.71 -48.81 38.07
C GLY A 434 -3.11 -48.49 39.53
N PRO A 435 -3.05 -47.24 40.05
CA PRO A 435 -2.61 -45.98 39.41
C PRO A 435 -1.76 -45.02 40.33
N ALA A 436 -1.49 -43.80 39.81
CA ALA A 436 -1.37 -42.50 40.50
C ALA A 436 -0.17 -42.11 41.42
N GLY A 437 0.46 -40.96 41.10
CA GLY A 437 0.72 -39.86 42.05
C GLY A 437 2.17 -39.52 42.49
N MET A 438 2.63 -38.28 42.21
CA MET A 438 3.40 -37.33 43.09
C MET A 438 3.94 -36.09 42.30
N PRO A 439 4.34 -34.97 42.95
CA PRO A 439 4.63 -33.66 42.30
C PRO A 439 6.11 -33.21 42.28
N ARG A 440 6.34 -31.93 41.87
CA ARG A 440 7.63 -31.20 41.79
C ARG A 440 8.46 -31.16 43.09
N PRO A 441 9.78 -30.92 42.97
CA PRO A 441 10.36 -29.64 43.47
C PRO A 441 11.22 -28.91 42.40
N ALA A 442 12.07 -27.95 42.80
CA ALA A 442 12.68 -26.94 41.91
C ALA A 442 14.17 -26.62 42.22
N GLU A 443 14.79 -25.86 41.29
CA GLU A 443 16.04 -25.08 41.37
C GLU A 443 17.41 -25.76 41.64
N GLY A 444 18.45 -25.25 40.95
CA GLY A 444 19.86 -25.63 41.12
C GLY A 444 20.73 -25.22 39.92
N GLY A 445 21.73 -24.36 40.13
CA GLY A 445 22.61 -23.83 39.07
C GLY A 445 23.85 -24.68 38.74
N VAL A 446 24.58 -24.32 37.66
CA VAL A 446 25.73 -25.09 37.12
C VAL A 446 27.01 -24.22 37.09
N PRO A 447 28.18 -24.73 37.57
CA PRO A 447 29.45 -24.01 37.60
C PRO A 447 30.38 -24.29 36.40
N ARG A 448 31.44 -23.49 36.25
CA ARG A 448 32.56 -23.68 35.29
C ARG A 448 33.60 -24.72 35.76
N PRO A 449 34.31 -25.39 34.83
CA PRO A 449 35.70 -25.84 34.99
C PRO A 449 36.69 -25.05 34.09
N ALA A 450 37.98 -25.37 34.15
CA ALA A 450 39.08 -24.56 33.60
C ALA A 450 40.09 -25.34 32.70
N GLU A 451 41.27 -24.77 32.47
CA GLU A 451 42.22 -24.98 31.35
C GLU A 451 43.27 -26.12 31.48
N HIS A 452 44.11 -26.24 30.42
CA HIS A 452 45.51 -26.75 30.30
C HIS A 452 45.74 -28.05 29.50
N ALA A 453 46.90 -28.28 28.83
CA ALA A 453 47.90 -27.40 28.15
C ALA A 453 49.02 -28.22 27.43
N ALA A 454 49.47 -27.81 26.23
CA ALA A 454 50.73 -28.19 25.54
C ALA A 454 50.99 -27.33 24.26
N GLY A 455 52.19 -27.20 23.67
CA GLY A 455 53.54 -27.49 24.20
C GLY A 455 54.71 -27.69 23.21
N ILE A 456 55.42 -26.61 22.81
CA ILE A 456 56.90 -26.55 22.51
C ILE A 456 57.41 -27.20 21.17
N PRO A 457 58.52 -26.78 20.48
CA PRO A 457 59.63 -25.82 20.79
C PRO A 457 59.94 -24.67 19.76
N ARG A 458 61.03 -23.89 20.00
CA ARG A 458 61.67 -22.83 19.15
C ARG A 458 63.20 -23.03 18.96
N PRO A 459 63.82 -22.47 17.91
CA PRO A 459 64.95 -21.47 17.97
C PRO A 459 64.77 -20.30 16.93
N ALA A 460 65.66 -19.33 16.62
CA ALA A 460 66.75 -18.54 17.28
C ALA A 460 67.17 -17.33 16.36
N GLU A 461 68.16 -16.49 16.73
CA GLU A 461 68.72 -15.33 15.95
C GLU A 461 70.21 -15.53 15.52
N PRO A 462 70.88 -14.62 14.72
CA PRO A 462 71.59 -13.44 15.28
C PRO A 462 71.88 -12.16 14.40
N SER A 463 71.80 -10.97 15.01
CA SER A 463 72.63 -9.71 14.90
C SER A 463 73.28 -9.13 13.59
N GLY A 464 73.16 -7.79 13.38
CA GLY A 464 74.07 -6.95 12.56
C GLY A 464 73.65 -5.45 12.36
N THR A 465 74.57 -4.47 12.36
CA THR A 465 74.34 -2.98 12.26
C THR A 465 75.50 -2.26 11.51
N PRO A 466 75.58 -0.91 11.28
CA PRO A 466 74.65 0.23 11.50
C PRO A 466 74.48 1.21 10.29
N GLY A 467 73.75 2.33 10.45
CA GLY A 467 73.74 3.48 9.51
C GLY A 467 72.91 4.69 9.99
N LEU A 468 73.32 5.93 9.67
CA LEU A 468 72.74 7.20 10.16
C LEU A 468 72.28 8.13 9.01
N ALA A 469 71.19 8.90 9.20
CA ALA A 469 71.06 10.32 8.83
C ALA A 469 69.68 10.91 9.22
N GLU A 470 69.65 12.22 9.53
CA GLU A 470 68.46 13.08 9.70
C GLU A 470 67.98 13.57 8.29
N SER A 471 66.84 14.24 8.07
CA SER A 471 66.35 15.46 8.74
C SER A 471 64.92 15.90 8.33
N ALA A 472 64.44 17.01 8.92
CA ALA A 472 63.18 17.70 8.65
C ALA A 472 63.03 18.26 7.19
N GLY A 473 61.87 18.73 6.72
CA GLY A 473 60.51 18.76 7.29
C GLY A 473 59.75 20.10 7.05
N LEU A 474 58.45 20.03 6.70
CA LEU A 474 57.49 21.15 6.48
C LEU A 474 57.81 22.10 5.29
N PRO A 475 56.90 23.00 4.83
CA PRO A 475 55.45 23.17 5.07
C PRO A 475 54.58 23.22 3.76
N ARG A 476 53.29 23.61 3.88
CA ARG A 476 52.42 24.20 2.82
C ARG A 476 52.72 25.73 2.68
N PRO A 477 52.05 26.60 1.87
CA PRO A 477 50.87 26.43 0.98
C PRO A 477 50.89 27.19 -0.39
N GLY A 478 49.77 27.18 -1.12
CA GLY A 478 49.38 28.16 -2.16
C GLY A 478 49.96 27.96 -3.57
N GLU A 479 49.53 28.67 -4.62
CA GLU A 479 48.23 29.33 -4.93
C GLU A 479 48.20 29.66 -6.45
N ALA A 480 47.02 30.00 -6.99
CA ALA A 480 46.78 30.81 -8.22
C ALA A 480 47.20 30.28 -9.63
N ALA A 481 46.16 30.10 -10.45
CA ALA A 481 46.01 30.57 -11.85
C ALA A 481 46.98 30.12 -12.98
N GLY A 482 46.39 29.72 -14.12
CA GLY A 482 47.11 29.64 -15.40
C GLY A 482 46.44 28.79 -16.49
N THR A 483 45.47 29.34 -17.23
CA THR A 483 45.13 28.82 -18.57
C THR A 483 45.82 29.66 -19.65
N PRO A 484 46.31 29.03 -20.72
CA PRO A 484 45.73 29.36 -22.02
C PRO A 484 45.51 28.15 -22.95
N ARG A 485 44.83 28.41 -24.08
CA ARG A 485 44.52 27.53 -25.23
C ARG A 485 45.60 27.70 -26.34
N PRO A 486 45.41 27.24 -27.61
CA PRO A 486 45.24 25.87 -28.14
C PRO A 486 46.21 25.56 -29.33
N GLY A 487 46.10 24.36 -29.92
CA GLY A 487 46.68 23.96 -31.22
C GLY A 487 46.98 22.45 -31.25
N GLU A 488 46.39 21.57 -32.07
CA GLU A 488 46.13 21.51 -33.51
C GLU A 488 47.36 21.09 -34.37
N THR A 489 47.48 19.79 -34.71
CA THR A 489 47.52 19.27 -36.11
C THR A 489 47.87 17.75 -36.26
N ALA A 490 47.27 17.16 -37.30
CA ALA A 490 47.51 15.92 -38.08
C ALA A 490 48.69 14.93 -37.83
N GLY A 491 48.48 13.64 -38.16
CA GLY A 491 49.58 12.68 -38.42
C GLY A 491 49.19 11.19 -38.62
N MET A 492 48.93 10.75 -39.86
CA MET A 492 48.79 9.33 -40.29
C MET A 492 50.17 8.61 -40.33
N PRO A 493 50.30 7.26 -40.20
CA PRO A 493 49.87 6.32 -41.27
C PRO A 493 49.44 4.87 -40.90
N ARG A 494 48.93 4.19 -41.96
CA ARG A 494 48.61 2.74 -42.16
C ARG A 494 49.90 1.91 -42.50
N PRO A 495 49.94 0.56 -42.77
CA PRO A 495 48.89 -0.31 -43.39
C PRO A 495 48.83 -1.85 -43.09
N GLY A 496 47.89 -2.56 -43.77
CA GLY A 496 47.75 -4.04 -43.87
C GLY A 496 46.50 -4.59 -43.15
N GLY A 497 45.71 -5.58 -43.62
CA GLY A 497 45.69 -6.38 -44.88
C GLY A 497 45.79 -7.90 -44.60
N THR A 498 44.99 -8.84 -45.15
CA THR A 498 43.89 -8.82 -46.16
C THR A 498 42.98 -10.10 -46.07
N ALA A 499 41.93 -10.15 -46.92
CA ALA A 499 41.27 -11.33 -47.54
C ALA A 499 39.96 -11.93 -46.92
N GLY A 500 38.99 -12.23 -47.80
CA GLY A 500 37.73 -12.94 -47.50
C GLY A 500 36.51 -12.49 -48.34
N MET A 501 36.15 -13.23 -49.40
CA MET A 501 34.99 -12.99 -50.31
C MET A 501 34.62 -14.35 -50.96
N PRO A 502 33.34 -14.62 -51.34
CA PRO A 502 32.80 -14.10 -52.60
C PRO A 502 31.28 -13.79 -52.65
N ARG A 503 30.83 -13.23 -53.77
CA ARG A 503 29.42 -13.19 -54.26
C ARG A 503 29.31 -13.93 -55.61
N PRO A 504 28.08 -14.34 -56.00
CA PRO A 504 27.55 -14.06 -57.33
C PRO A 504 26.12 -13.45 -57.24
N GLY A 505 25.46 -13.00 -58.31
CA GLY A 505 25.88 -12.83 -59.72
C GLY A 505 24.65 -12.74 -60.65
N GLU A 506 24.64 -11.75 -61.54
CA GLU A 506 23.55 -11.31 -62.45
C GLU A 506 22.89 -12.43 -63.28
N SER A 507 21.62 -12.33 -63.73
CA SER A 507 21.21 -11.64 -64.98
C SER A 507 19.82 -12.19 -65.44
N ALA A 508 19.08 -11.69 -66.44
CA ALA A 508 18.81 -10.34 -66.99
C ALA A 508 17.67 -10.45 -68.04
N GLY A 509 16.92 -9.37 -68.37
CA GLY A 509 15.91 -9.40 -69.45
C GLY A 509 15.01 -8.15 -69.60
N MET A 510 14.81 -7.69 -70.84
CA MET A 510 13.87 -6.61 -71.25
C MET A 510 13.12 -7.05 -72.53
N PRO A 511 11.97 -6.46 -72.93
CA PRO A 511 11.73 -5.02 -73.14
C PRO A 511 10.44 -4.52 -72.42
N ARG A 512 9.79 -3.37 -72.67
CA ARG A 512 9.88 -2.36 -73.75
C ARG A 512 9.62 -0.91 -73.24
N ALA A 513 8.79 -0.11 -73.92
CA ALA A 513 8.61 1.32 -73.69
C ALA A 513 7.16 1.79 -74.00
N GLY A 514 6.76 2.96 -73.48
CA GLY A 514 5.39 3.52 -73.61
C GLY A 514 5.18 4.98 -73.14
N GLU A 515 6.10 5.89 -73.50
CA GLU A 515 5.94 7.36 -73.50
C GLU A 515 5.85 8.15 -72.16
N SER A 516 5.95 9.49 -72.27
CA SER A 516 6.17 10.52 -71.23
C SER A 516 5.27 11.76 -71.51
N ALA A 517 5.27 12.92 -70.83
CA ALA A 517 6.21 13.63 -69.95
C ALA A 517 5.43 14.59 -68.98
N GLY A 518 6.02 15.39 -68.08
CA GLY A 518 7.45 15.72 -67.89
C GLY A 518 7.80 16.48 -66.59
N MET A 519 9.07 16.87 -66.51
CA MET A 519 9.84 17.51 -65.40
C MET A 519 9.79 19.07 -65.44
N PRO A 520 10.46 19.88 -64.56
CA PRO A 520 11.43 19.55 -63.49
C PRO A 520 11.25 20.27 -62.11
N ARG A 521 12.15 19.97 -61.15
CA ARG A 521 12.52 20.82 -59.99
C ARG A 521 13.76 21.69 -60.30
N PRO A 522 14.03 22.74 -59.51
CA PRO A 522 15.40 22.99 -59.03
C PRO A 522 15.45 23.27 -57.50
N ALA A 523 16.61 23.70 -56.97
CA ALA A 523 16.90 23.79 -55.53
C ALA A 523 17.83 24.97 -55.14
N GLU A 524 18.11 25.09 -53.83
CA GLU A 524 19.21 25.84 -53.15
C GLU A 524 19.22 27.39 -53.12
N SER A 525 19.34 27.97 -51.91
CA SER A 525 20.55 28.71 -51.42
C SER A 525 20.30 29.96 -50.51
N ALA A 526 21.16 30.09 -49.49
CA ALA A 526 21.72 31.28 -48.81
C ALA A 526 20.90 32.53 -48.39
N GLY A 527 21.20 33.08 -47.18
CA GLY A 527 21.42 34.54 -47.01
C GLY A 527 20.70 35.30 -45.87
N MET A 528 21.45 35.67 -44.81
CA MET A 528 21.15 36.72 -43.80
C MET A 528 21.19 38.16 -44.42
N PRO A 529 20.71 39.27 -43.80
CA PRO A 529 20.78 39.59 -42.34
C PRO A 529 19.61 40.43 -41.72
N ARG A 530 19.84 40.96 -40.49
CA ARG A 530 18.94 41.74 -39.62
C ARG A 530 18.69 43.21 -40.02
N ALA A 531 17.55 43.74 -39.58
CA ALA A 531 17.31 45.16 -39.20
C ALA A 531 16.32 45.21 -38.00
N ALA A 532 16.02 46.39 -37.43
CA ALA A 532 15.22 46.54 -36.19
C ALA A 532 14.32 47.80 -36.15
N GLU A 533 13.52 47.88 -35.07
CA GLU A 533 12.74 49.03 -34.54
C GLU A 533 11.31 49.33 -35.07
N SER A 534 10.34 49.16 -34.15
CA SER A 534 9.22 50.05 -33.76
C SER A 534 8.35 50.80 -34.81
N ALA A 535 7.03 50.55 -34.80
CA ALA A 535 6.01 51.53 -34.33
C ALA A 535 4.55 51.04 -34.46
N ALA A 536 3.66 51.65 -33.67
CA ALA A 536 2.25 51.33 -33.38
C ALA A 536 1.21 51.33 -34.54
N GLY A 537 0.05 50.67 -34.31
CA GLY A 537 -1.22 51.00 -34.98
C GLY A 537 -2.25 49.87 -35.13
N MET A 538 -3.42 49.98 -34.47
CA MET A 538 -4.62 49.13 -34.68
C MET A 538 -5.82 49.95 -35.17
N PRO A 539 -6.66 49.40 -36.07
CA PRO A 539 -8.07 49.75 -36.18
C PRO A 539 -9.03 48.53 -35.99
N ARG A 540 -10.32 48.80 -35.79
CA ARG A 540 -11.39 47.80 -35.52
C ARG A 540 -12.08 47.29 -36.80
N PRO A 541 -12.66 46.06 -36.79
CA PRO A 541 -13.66 45.60 -37.77
C PRO A 541 -15.11 45.84 -37.30
N GLY A 542 -16.12 45.57 -38.15
CA GLY A 542 -17.54 45.62 -37.76
C GLY A 542 -18.53 44.90 -38.69
N THR A 543 -19.50 44.21 -38.05
CA THR A 543 -20.91 43.95 -38.45
C THR A 543 -21.30 43.41 -39.85
N TRP A 544 -22.03 42.28 -39.88
CA TRP A 544 -23.31 41.99 -40.62
C TRP A 544 -23.69 40.47 -40.44
N PRO A 545 -24.85 39.94 -40.88
CA PRO A 545 -26.19 40.05 -40.27
C PRO A 545 -26.88 38.67 -39.96
N PRO A 546 -28.11 38.60 -39.40
CA PRO A 546 -28.78 37.34 -38.97
C PRO A 546 -29.88 36.78 -39.92
N PRO A 547 -30.34 35.52 -39.75
CA PRO A 547 -31.42 34.87 -40.53
C PRO A 547 -32.85 35.08 -39.96
N ALA A 548 -33.88 34.60 -40.69
CA ALA A 548 -35.32 34.89 -40.48
C ALA A 548 -36.21 33.65 -40.18
N SER A 549 -37.53 33.83 -39.98
CA SER A 549 -38.44 32.89 -39.29
C SER A 549 -39.78 32.57 -39.98
N ALA A 550 -40.32 31.37 -39.65
CA ALA A 550 -41.70 30.86 -39.83
C ALA A 550 -41.79 29.47 -39.14
N ALA A 551 -42.91 28.83 -38.77
CA ALA A 551 -44.30 29.19 -38.36
C ALA A 551 -44.91 27.88 -37.75
N ALA A 552 -46.10 27.76 -37.12
CA ALA A 552 -47.25 28.64 -36.91
C ALA A 552 -47.89 28.37 -35.51
N ALA A 553 -49.23 28.24 -35.39
CA ALA A 553 -49.99 27.91 -34.16
C ALA A 553 -51.34 27.21 -34.49
N PRO A 554 -52.18 26.76 -33.52
CA PRO A 554 -53.10 27.69 -32.83
C PRO A 554 -53.54 27.36 -31.36
N ALA A 555 -53.94 28.41 -30.60
CA ALA A 555 -54.91 28.47 -29.47
C ALA A 555 -54.71 27.55 -28.21
N SER A 556 -55.09 27.91 -26.97
CA SER A 556 -55.51 29.14 -26.24
C SER A 556 -55.34 28.84 -24.71
N SER A 557 -55.35 29.72 -23.71
CA SER A 557 -55.94 31.06 -23.49
C SER A 557 -55.19 31.86 -22.37
N THR A 558 -55.68 33.04 -21.98
CA THR A 558 -55.08 34.03 -21.02
C THR A 558 -56.19 34.78 -20.23
N PRO A 559 -55.97 35.79 -19.34
CA PRO A 559 -54.76 36.52 -18.90
C PRO A 559 -54.41 36.22 -17.40
N ALA A 560 -53.71 36.99 -16.54
CA ALA A 560 -53.08 38.34 -16.52
C ALA A 560 -51.92 38.35 -15.47
N GLY A 561 -51.05 39.37 -15.31
CA GLY A 561 -50.78 40.58 -16.11
C GLY A 561 -50.09 41.72 -15.30
N SER A 562 -48.96 42.25 -15.79
CA SER A 562 -48.19 43.44 -15.33
C SER A 562 -47.59 43.45 -13.90
N GLY A 563 -46.38 44.01 -13.66
CA GLY A 563 -45.45 44.69 -14.58
C GLY A 563 -44.09 45.08 -13.96
N LEU A 564 -43.12 45.37 -14.84
CA LEU A 564 -41.74 45.89 -14.61
C LEU A 564 -41.74 47.46 -14.64
N PRO A 565 -40.63 48.25 -14.40
CA PRO A 565 -39.23 47.95 -14.81
C PRO A 565 -38.03 48.59 -14.04
N SER A 566 -36.83 48.31 -14.57
CA SER A 566 -35.60 49.16 -14.59
C SER A 566 -34.77 49.39 -13.31
N ALA A 567 -33.48 49.76 -13.38
CA ALA A 567 -32.41 49.48 -14.36
C ALA A 567 -31.04 50.01 -13.84
N ALA A 568 -29.97 49.22 -14.04
CA ALA A 568 -28.52 49.53 -14.17
C ALA A 568 -27.79 50.66 -13.35
N PRO A 569 -26.53 50.44 -12.91
CA PRO A 569 -25.59 51.44 -12.32
C PRO A 569 -24.54 51.90 -13.39
N PRO A 570 -23.31 52.39 -13.07
CA PRO A 570 -22.72 53.02 -11.87
C PRO A 570 -22.36 54.52 -12.18
N PRO A 571 -21.20 55.17 -11.84
CA PRO A 571 -19.79 54.72 -11.77
C PRO A 571 -19.05 55.05 -10.44
N ALA A 572 -17.76 54.70 -10.36
CA ALA A 572 -16.87 54.92 -9.21
C ALA A 572 -15.81 56.02 -9.44
N ASN A 573 -15.20 56.53 -8.35
CA ASN A 573 -13.76 56.85 -8.17
C ASN A 573 -13.53 57.88 -7.02
N GLY A 574 -12.39 57.80 -6.32
CA GLY A 574 -11.92 58.86 -5.39
C GLY A 574 -10.95 58.40 -4.30
N TYR A 575 -9.65 58.59 -4.50
CA TYR A 575 -8.57 58.15 -3.59
C TYR A 575 -8.19 59.19 -2.49
N ALA A 576 -7.96 58.66 -1.27
CA ALA A 576 -6.82 58.94 -0.37
C ALA A 576 -6.73 60.18 0.57
N TYR A 577 -5.87 59.98 1.60
CA TYR A 577 -5.27 60.91 2.59
C TYR A 577 -6.16 61.57 3.68
N GLY A 578 -5.63 61.70 4.91
CA GLY A 578 -6.18 62.62 5.93
C GLY A 578 -6.13 62.20 7.41
N THR A 579 -4.93 62.10 7.99
CA THR A 579 -4.63 61.85 9.42
C THR A 579 -5.40 62.65 10.51
N SER A 580 -5.78 61.95 11.59
CA SER A 580 -5.66 62.36 13.03
C SER A 580 -6.48 63.54 13.62
N THR A 581 -7.25 63.30 14.70
CA THR A 581 -6.97 63.78 16.09
C THR A 581 -8.08 63.41 17.12
N ASN A 582 -7.79 63.53 18.43
CA ASN A 582 -8.69 63.24 19.58
C ASN A 582 -9.61 64.42 19.98
N GLY A 583 -10.70 64.19 20.72
CA GLY A 583 -11.53 65.29 21.26
C GLY A 583 -12.73 64.97 22.20
N SER A 584 -12.46 64.47 23.42
CA SER A 584 -13.25 64.61 24.68
C SER A 584 -14.68 65.20 24.72
N GLY A 585 -15.60 64.60 25.51
CA GLY A 585 -16.60 65.38 26.27
C GLY A 585 -17.99 64.75 26.58
N GLY A 586 -18.54 65.10 27.76
CA GLY A 586 -19.93 64.91 28.26
C GLY A 586 -20.02 65.54 29.67
N PRO A 587 -21.14 65.49 30.45
CA PRO A 587 -22.53 65.04 30.23
C PRO A 587 -23.51 66.26 30.46
N PRO A 588 -24.69 66.26 31.17
CA PRO A 588 -25.69 65.23 31.59
C PRO A 588 -27.21 65.60 31.43
N GLY A 589 -28.11 64.63 31.69
CA GLY A 589 -29.51 64.85 32.15
C GLY A 589 -30.62 64.99 31.08
N THR A 590 -31.93 64.85 31.36
CA THR A 590 -32.72 64.34 32.52
C THR A 590 -34.16 63.95 32.08
N GLY A 591 -34.86 63.08 32.81
CA GLY A 591 -36.35 63.07 32.88
C GLY A 591 -37.15 61.90 32.26
N GLY A 592 -38.29 61.59 32.91
CA GLY A 592 -39.45 60.79 32.46
C GLY A 592 -40.68 61.29 33.26
N PRO A 593 -41.78 60.52 33.50
CA PRO A 593 -42.29 59.25 32.94
C PRO A 593 -43.72 59.43 32.32
N VAL A 594 -44.58 58.39 32.19
CA VAL A 594 -46.04 58.36 32.58
C VAL A 594 -46.88 57.17 32.02
N THR A 595 -47.62 56.49 32.92
CA THR A 595 -48.82 55.59 32.79
C THR A 595 -48.85 54.28 31.95
N ALA A 596 -49.66 53.35 32.48
CA ALA A 596 -50.30 52.20 31.82
C ALA A 596 -51.81 52.18 32.17
N PRO A 597 -52.63 51.26 31.61
CA PRO A 597 -53.87 50.80 32.26
C PRO A 597 -53.99 49.25 32.38
N GLN A 598 -55.14 48.77 32.88
CA GLN A 598 -55.35 47.45 33.54
C GLN A 598 -56.46 46.56 32.85
N PRO A 599 -57.01 45.43 33.38
CA PRO A 599 -57.27 44.22 32.57
C PRO A 599 -58.67 43.53 32.68
N ASP A 600 -58.79 42.31 32.10
CA ASP A 600 -59.70 41.18 32.49
C ASP A 600 -61.21 41.29 32.14
N PRO A 601 -62.10 40.27 32.31
CA PRO A 601 -61.98 38.77 32.28
C PRO A 601 -63.03 38.05 31.37
N ARG A 602 -62.96 36.69 31.23
CA ARG A 602 -64.06 35.67 31.47
C ARG A 602 -63.96 34.30 30.72
N ALA A 603 -63.72 33.20 31.49
CA ALA A 603 -64.55 31.98 31.72
C ALA A 603 -65.26 31.18 30.56
N PRO A 604 -65.70 29.90 30.75
CA PRO A 604 -65.17 28.78 31.59
C PRO A 604 -65.32 27.31 31.03
N GLY A 605 -64.62 26.33 31.64
CA GLY A 605 -64.95 24.87 31.68
C GLY A 605 -64.59 24.00 30.46
N GLY A 606 -64.35 22.67 30.54
CA GLY A 606 -64.30 21.69 31.65
C GLY A 606 -64.94 20.33 31.27
N GLY A 607 -64.55 19.12 31.72
CA GLY A 607 -63.44 18.64 32.57
C GLY A 607 -63.81 17.33 33.32
N THR A 608 -63.00 16.24 33.25
CA THR A 608 -63.31 14.92 33.87
C THR A 608 -62.11 14.17 34.50
N ALA A 609 -62.37 13.39 35.56
CA ALA A 609 -61.52 12.49 36.38
C ALA A 609 -62.47 11.49 37.11
N PRO A 610 -62.19 10.83 38.27
CA PRO A 610 -60.98 10.39 39.01
C PRO A 610 -61.01 8.82 39.11
N PRO A 611 -60.98 8.11 40.28
CA PRO A 611 -60.12 8.05 41.50
C PRO A 611 -59.38 6.66 41.56
N PRO A 612 -59.06 5.97 42.71
CA PRO A 612 -58.83 6.32 44.13
C PRO A 612 -57.41 5.91 44.65
N GLY A 613 -57.20 5.81 45.98
CA GLY A 613 -55.88 5.69 46.64
C GLY A 613 -55.48 4.35 47.32
N PRO A 614 -54.81 4.36 48.50
CA PRO A 614 -53.53 3.64 48.73
C PRO A 614 -53.60 2.39 49.66
N PRO A 615 -52.46 1.67 49.91
CA PRO A 615 -51.71 1.89 51.17
C PRO A 615 -50.17 1.57 51.21
N THR A 616 -49.53 1.97 52.33
CA THR A 616 -48.34 1.38 53.05
C THR A 616 -46.87 1.42 52.51
N THR A 617 -46.06 2.33 53.11
CA THR A 617 -44.76 2.15 53.87
C THR A 617 -43.69 1.14 53.40
N VAL A 618 -42.35 1.41 53.43
CA VAL A 618 -41.45 1.75 54.58
C VAL A 618 -40.09 2.32 54.10
N GLY A 619 -39.46 3.25 54.87
CA GLY A 619 -38.00 3.59 54.88
C GLY A 619 -37.49 4.47 53.72
N ASP A 620 -37.05 5.73 53.90
CA ASP A 620 -35.89 6.31 54.64
C ASP A 620 -34.59 6.39 53.82
N PRO A 621 -33.79 7.48 53.86
CA PRO A 621 -34.03 8.85 54.39
C PRO A 621 -33.99 9.94 53.28
N ALA A 622 -34.24 11.21 53.66
CA ALA A 622 -34.43 12.33 52.71
C ALA A 622 -33.13 13.01 52.22
N PRO A 623 -33.12 13.58 50.99
CA PRO A 623 -32.00 14.37 50.45
C PRO A 623 -31.94 15.82 51.00
N LEU A 624 -30.77 16.45 50.87
CA LEU A 624 -30.48 17.82 51.35
C LEU A 624 -30.95 18.92 50.37
N PRO A 625 -31.24 20.15 50.84
CA PRO A 625 -31.72 21.26 50.01
C PRO A 625 -30.62 22.03 49.27
N GLU A 626 -30.98 22.67 48.15
CA GLU A 626 -30.13 23.70 47.50
C GLU A 626 -30.19 25.04 48.25
N GLU A 627 -29.04 25.70 48.43
CA GLU A 627 -28.94 27.15 48.61
C GLU A 627 -27.78 27.74 47.79
N ARG A 628 -27.96 28.99 47.30
CA ARG A 628 -26.96 29.74 46.51
C ARG A 628 -26.16 30.74 47.40
N PRO A 629 -25.35 31.70 46.89
CA PRO A 629 -23.90 31.49 46.87
C PRO A 629 -23.08 32.56 47.64
N ARG A 630 -22.11 32.13 48.47
CA ARG A 630 -21.23 33.04 49.24
C ARG A 630 -20.00 33.52 48.45
N ARG A 631 -20.19 34.41 47.47
CA ARG A 631 -19.17 34.92 46.53
C ARG A 631 -18.08 35.87 47.13
N ARG A 632 -17.95 36.00 48.46
CA ARG A 632 -17.05 37.00 49.10
C ARG A 632 -15.80 36.43 49.82
N SER A 633 -15.76 35.15 50.19
CA SER A 633 -14.60 34.58 50.90
C SER A 633 -13.39 34.29 50.00
N ARG A 634 -13.61 33.80 48.77
CA ARG A 634 -12.52 33.41 47.85
C ARG A 634 -11.64 34.58 47.40
N LEU A 635 -12.19 35.79 47.27
CA LEU A 635 -11.44 36.99 46.87
C LEU A 635 -10.38 37.41 47.90
N LEU A 636 -10.63 37.22 49.20
CA LEU A 636 -9.66 37.53 50.25
C LEU A 636 -8.44 36.58 50.21
N ALA A 637 -8.69 35.29 49.96
CA ALA A 637 -7.62 34.29 49.87
C ALA A 637 -6.69 34.55 48.68
N VAL A 638 -7.25 34.87 47.50
CA VAL A 638 -6.46 35.20 46.30
C VAL A 638 -5.63 36.47 46.51
N ALA A 639 -6.19 37.50 47.16
CA ALA A 639 -5.47 38.73 47.45
C ALA A 639 -4.26 38.52 48.38
N VAL A 640 -4.40 37.70 49.42
CA VAL A 640 -3.29 37.38 50.35
C VAL A 640 -2.16 36.61 49.64
N VAL A 641 -2.49 35.65 48.78
CA VAL A 641 -1.49 34.91 47.98
C VAL A 641 -0.76 35.84 47.01
N ALA A 642 -1.49 36.72 46.30
CA ALA A 642 -0.87 37.68 45.38
C ALA A 642 0.11 38.63 46.07
N VAL A 643 -0.22 39.13 47.27
CA VAL A 643 0.67 40.00 48.05
C VAL A 643 1.94 39.26 48.51
N LEU A 644 1.82 37.98 48.91
CA LEU A 644 2.98 37.16 49.30
C LEU A 644 3.91 36.84 48.12
N VAL A 645 3.36 36.56 46.93
CA VAL A 645 4.15 36.33 45.71
C VAL A 645 4.89 37.60 45.29
N LEU A 646 4.24 38.76 45.34
CA LEU A 646 4.89 40.04 45.02
C LEU A 646 5.96 40.44 46.05
N ALA A 647 5.75 40.13 47.34
CA ALA A 647 6.76 40.33 48.38
C ALA A 647 8.00 39.44 48.18
N ALA A 648 7.81 38.18 47.76
CA ALA A 648 8.92 37.28 47.44
C ALA A 648 9.73 37.76 46.22
N GLY A 649 9.06 38.20 45.15
CA GLY A 649 9.71 38.73 43.95
C GLY A 649 10.57 39.98 44.21
N ALA A 650 10.13 40.85 45.12
CA ALA A 650 10.84 42.08 45.48
C ALA A 650 12.18 41.83 46.21
N VAL A 651 12.33 40.71 46.92
CA VAL A 651 13.59 40.35 47.60
C VAL A 651 14.62 39.76 46.63
N TYR A 652 14.17 39.08 45.57
CA TYR A 652 15.05 38.35 44.64
C TYR A 652 15.80 39.26 43.65
N LEU A 653 15.34 40.49 43.44
CA LEU A 653 16.00 41.50 42.58
C LEU A 653 17.00 42.40 43.32
N GLY A 654 17.32 42.07 44.59
CA GLY A 654 17.95 43.00 45.55
C GLY A 654 19.48 42.98 45.70
N THR A 655 20.19 41.94 45.25
CA THR A 655 21.68 41.85 45.36
C THR A 655 22.28 40.99 44.26
N GLY A 656 23.24 41.53 43.50
CA GLY A 656 24.02 40.76 42.50
C GLY A 656 25.39 40.30 43.01
N GLY A 657 25.95 39.25 42.42
CA GLY A 657 27.30 38.75 42.70
C GLY A 657 27.73 37.62 41.77
N PHE A 658 28.95 37.70 41.24
CA PHE A 658 29.55 36.71 40.32
C PHE A 658 29.83 35.35 40.98
N GLY A 659 29.67 34.25 40.23
CA GLY A 659 30.21 32.93 40.61
C GLY A 659 29.92 31.85 39.55
N LEU A 660 30.95 31.20 39.02
CA LEU A 660 30.79 30.02 38.15
C LEU A 660 30.41 28.79 38.98
N LEU A 661 29.49 27.96 38.47
CA LEU A 661 29.67 26.50 38.37
C LEU A 661 28.64 25.88 37.40
N LEU A 662 28.92 24.66 36.96
CA LEU A 662 28.25 23.98 35.85
C LEU A 662 26.89 23.39 36.24
N GLY A 663 25.95 23.40 35.30
CA GLY A 663 24.60 22.84 35.49
C GLY A 663 23.69 23.12 34.30
N ASP A 664 24.09 22.68 33.10
CA ASP A 664 23.24 22.80 31.92
C ASP A 664 22.06 21.82 32.02
N SER A 665 20.88 22.24 31.58
CA SER A 665 19.63 21.49 31.68
C SER A 665 18.64 22.02 30.64
N THR A 666 18.98 21.78 29.37
CA THR A 666 18.06 21.96 28.25
C THR A 666 16.85 21.05 28.40
N ALA A 667 15.66 21.62 28.32
CA ALA A 667 14.43 20.82 28.21
C ALA A 667 14.46 20.05 26.89
N THR A 668 14.24 18.74 26.93
CA THR A 668 14.32 17.87 25.75
C THR A 668 13.14 18.16 24.80
N GLU A 669 13.44 18.68 23.60
CA GLU A 669 12.47 18.77 22.50
C GLU A 669 12.01 17.35 22.11
N PRO A 670 10.74 17.14 21.68
CA PRO A 670 10.30 15.82 21.22
C PRO A 670 11.20 15.31 20.08
N ALA A 671 11.73 14.09 20.24
CA ALA A 671 12.44 13.43 19.15
C ALA A 671 11.49 13.19 17.97
N ALA A 672 12.02 13.27 16.75
CA ALA A 672 11.29 12.80 15.57
C ALA A 672 10.98 11.29 15.72
N PRO A 673 9.82 10.81 15.25
CA PRO A 673 9.48 9.38 15.34
C PRO A 673 10.51 8.53 14.58
N ASP A 674 10.88 7.40 15.19
CA ASP A 674 11.98 6.55 14.73
C ASP A 674 11.82 6.15 13.25
N GLY A 675 12.87 6.39 12.46
CA GLY A 675 12.91 6.09 11.02
C GLY A 675 12.67 7.28 10.09
N VAL A 676 12.18 8.43 10.59
CA VAL A 676 12.10 9.67 9.81
C VAL A 676 13.49 10.33 9.70
N ALA A 677 13.93 10.65 8.49
CA ALA A 677 15.19 11.36 8.28
C ALA A 677 15.08 12.85 8.68
N VAL A 678 16.08 13.33 9.43
CA VAL A 678 16.18 14.74 9.84
C VAL A 678 16.45 15.63 8.62
N ALA A 679 15.59 16.62 8.40
CA ALA A 679 15.69 17.51 7.26
C ALA A 679 16.79 18.58 7.46
N VAL A 680 17.46 18.95 6.38
CA VAL A 680 18.51 19.98 6.37
C VAL A 680 17.97 21.35 5.93
N PRO A 681 18.52 22.47 6.47
CA PRO A 681 18.09 23.83 6.08
C PRO A 681 18.43 24.20 4.63
N ILE A 682 19.36 23.48 4.00
CA ILE A 682 19.76 23.65 2.60
C ILE A 682 19.76 22.28 1.93
N PRO A 683 18.60 21.82 1.40
CA PRO A 683 18.51 20.61 0.58
C PRO A 683 19.35 20.71 -0.69
N THR A 684 19.80 19.57 -1.22
CA THR A 684 20.55 19.50 -2.48
C THR A 684 19.66 19.12 -3.66
N LEU A 685 20.03 19.55 -4.86
CA LEU A 685 19.38 19.15 -6.10
C LEU A 685 19.89 17.76 -6.52
N GLY A 686 18.96 16.83 -6.71
CA GLY A 686 19.21 15.54 -7.33
C GLY A 686 19.04 15.58 -8.85
N GLY A 687 18.68 14.44 -9.44
CA GLY A 687 18.37 14.34 -10.87
C GLY A 687 16.97 14.88 -11.25
N THR A 688 16.64 14.76 -12.53
CA THR A 688 15.28 14.99 -13.06
C THR A 688 14.70 13.71 -13.65
N VAL A 689 13.39 13.50 -13.43
CA VAL A 689 12.63 12.35 -13.94
C VAL A 689 11.64 12.82 -15.00
N PRO A 690 11.58 12.21 -16.21
CA PRO A 690 10.51 12.49 -17.16
C PRO A 690 9.13 12.12 -16.61
N ALA A 691 8.12 12.98 -16.82
CA ALA A 691 6.74 12.78 -16.35
C ALA A 691 5.68 13.15 -17.42
N GLY A 692 6.10 13.17 -18.69
CA GLY A 692 5.28 13.57 -19.83
C GLY A 692 4.96 15.08 -19.88
N PRO A 693 4.37 15.57 -20.98
CA PRO A 693 4.09 17.00 -21.18
C PRO A 693 3.10 17.53 -20.15
N THR A 694 3.30 18.73 -19.58
CA THR A 694 2.36 19.32 -18.60
C THR A 694 2.10 18.46 -17.35
N SER A 695 3.16 17.87 -16.80
CA SER A 695 3.21 17.29 -15.45
C SER A 695 2.90 18.36 -14.38
N GLY A 696 1.62 18.52 -14.03
CA GLY A 696 1.12 19.69 -13.32
C GLY A 696 0.87 19.50 -11.82
N PHE A 697 0.84 18.25 -11.35
CA PHE A 697 0.75 17.93 -9.93
C PHE A 697 1.36 16.57 -9.65
N VAL A 698 2.13 16.42 -8.56
CA VAL A 698 2.66 15.13 -8.09
C VAL A 698 2.22 14.84 -6.67
N VAL A 699 1.84 13.58 -6.41
CA VAL A 699 1.68 13.01 -5.07
C VAL A 699 2.50 11.73 -4.94
N VAL A 700 2.88 11.37 -3.72
CA VAL A 700 3.59 10.13 -3.41
C VAL A 700 2.70 9.19 -2.62
N SER A 701 2.83 7.88 -2.85
CA SER A 701 2.06 6.85 -2.14
C SER A 701 2.36 6.87 -0.63
N PRO A 702 1.44 6.38 0.24
CA PRO A 702 1.67 6.31 1.69
C PRO A 702 2.91 5.52 2.09
N ASN A 703 3.26 4.49 1.30
CA ASN A 703 4.50 3.70 1.45
C ASN A 703 5.73 4.29 0.74
N GLY A 704 5.58 5.41 0.03
CA GLY A 704 6.65 6.15 -0.64
C GLY A 704 7.25 5.48 -1.88
N ARG A 705 6.81 4.29 -2.30
CA ARG A 705 7.37 3.53 -3.43
C ARG A 705 6.98 4.09 -4.80
N LEU A 706 5.85 4.79 -4.90
CA LEU A 706 5.31 5.32 -6.15
C LEU A 706 5.05 6.82 -6.04
N ALA A 707 5.23 7.54 -7.15
CA ALA A 707 4.78 8.90 -7.35
C ALA A 707 3.78 8.93 -8.53
N TYR A 708 2.61 9.53 -8.31
CA TYR A 708 1.54 9.66 -9.30
C TYR A 708 1.47 11.12 -9.75
N VAL A 709 1.51 11.36 -11.06
CA VAL A 709 1.62 12.70 -11.65
C VAL A 709 0.45 12.99 -12.58
N ALA A 710 -0.31 14.06 -12.32
CA ALA A 710 -1.37 14.52 -13.20
C ALA A 710 -0.76 15.13 -14.47
N ASN A 711 -0.98 14.47 -15.60
CA ASN A 711 -0.54 14.91 -16.91
C ASN A 711 -1.74 15.47 -17.69
N ARG A 712 -1.84 16.80 -17.72
CA ARG A 712 -3.03 17.51 -18.20
C ARG A 712 -3.23 17.34 -19.71
N ALA A 713 -2.20 17.60 -20.50
CA ALA A 713 -2.28 17.60 -21.97
C ALA A 713 -2.39 16.21 -22.59
N ALA A 714 -1.92 15.14 -21.93
CA ALA A 714 -2.11 13.77 -22.40
C ALA A 714 -3.40 13.12 -21.86
N GLY A 715 -4.06 13.70 -20.84
CA GLY A 715 -5.29 13.15 -20.26
C GLY A 715 -5.05 11.93 -19.35
N VAL A 716 -3.90 11.86 -18.69
CA VAL A 716 -3.45 10.66 -17.96
C VAL A 716 -2.85 10.97 -16.58
N VAL A 717 -2.72 9.95 -15.75
CA VAL A 717 -1.86 9.96 -14.56
C VAL A 717 -0.64 9.10 -14.82
N THR A 718 0.55 9.71 -14.85
CA THR A 718 1.82 9.01 -15.03
C THR A 718 2.32 8.47 -13.69
N VAL A 719 2.72 7.20 -13.65
CA VAL A 719 3.15 6.48 -12.44
C VAL A 719 4.66 6.23 -12.50
N ILE A 720 5.38 6.78 -11.52
CA ILE A 720 6.83 6.72 -11.39
C ILE A 720 7.19 5.86 -10.18
N ASP A 721 8.11 4.91 -10.34
CA ASP A 721 8.76 4.22 -9.23
C ASP A 721 9.84 5.14 -8.64
N THR A 722 9.78 5.38 -7.33
CA THR A 722 10.65 6.34 -6.62
C THR A 722 12.01 5.74 -6.25
N SER A 723 12.15 4.41 -6.24
CA SER A 723 13.41 3.72 -5.95
C SER A 723 14.35 3.81 -7.15
N VAL A 724 13.84 3.55 -8.36
CA VAL A 724 14.60 3.65 -9.62
C VAL A 724 14.41 4.99 -10.35
N ASN A 725 13.52 5.86 -9.86
CA ASN A 725 13.26 7.20 -10.37
C ASN A 725 12.88 7.21 -11.87
N ARG A 726 11.89 6.39 -12.22
CA ARG A 726 11.50 6.11 -13.62
C ARG A 726 9.98 5.90 -13.74
N GLU A 727 9.38 6.37 -14.82
CA GLU A 727 8.03 5.94 -15.24
C GLU A 727 7.95 4.41 -15.43
N ILE A 728 6.94 3.80 -14.83
CA ILE A 728 6.63 2.36 -14.91
C ILE A 728 5.25 2.07 -15.50
N ALA A 729 4.31 3.00 -15.43
CA ALA A 729 2.96 2.90 -16.00
C ALA A 729 2.37 4.29 -16.24
N THR A 730 1.31 4.36 -17.04
CA THR A 730 0.51 5.55 -17.28
C THR A 730 -0.96 5.13 -17.32
N ILE A 731 -1.82 5.83 -16.58
CA ILE A 731 -3.25 5.51 -16.36
C ILE A 731 -4.10 6.51 -17.12
N GLU A 732 -4.94 6.05 -18.04
CA GLU A 732 -5.88 6.93 -18.76
C GLU A 732 -6.98 7.47 -17.82
N VAL A 733 -7.30 8.76 -17.97
CA VAL A 733 -8.43 9.42 -17.30
C VAL A 733 -9.40 9.86 -18.40
N PRO A 734 -10.43 9.07 -18.76
CA PRO A 734 -11.21 9.29 -19.99
C PRO A 734 -11.99 10.60 -20.05
N GLU A 735 -12.37 11.16 -18.89
CA GLU A 735 -12.99 12.50 -18.78
C GLU A 735 -11.95 13.64 -18.69
N GLY A 736 -10.69 13.38 -19.02
CA GLY A 736 -9.56 14.31 -18.83
C GLY A 736 -9.78 15.72 -19.40
N PRO A 737 -9.07 16.73 -18.84
CA PRO A 737 -7.75 16.57 -18.25
C PRO A 737 -7.73 16.43 -16.70
N PRO A 738 -6.90 15.54 -16.14
CA PRO A 738 -6.69 15.42 -14.68
C PRO A 738 -5.83 16.56 -14.14
N GLN A 739 -6.19 17.12 -12.98
CA GLN A 739 -5.66 18.41 -12.50
C GLN A 739 -4.83 18.30 -11.21
N TYR A 740 -5.38 17.65 -10.18
CA TYR A 740 -4.80 17.44 -8.84
C TYR A 740 -5.16 16.04 -8.35
N LEU A 741 -4.41 15.48 -7.40
CA LEU A 741 -4.64 14.14 -6.86
C LEU A 741 -4.49 14.11 -5.33
N ALA A 742 -5.09 13.12 -4.69
CA ALA A 742 -4.67 12.63 -3.36
C ALA A 742 -4.79 11.11 -3.27
N PHE A 743 -3.85 10.46 -2.59
CA PHE A 743 -3.95 9.06 -2.20
C PHE A 743 -4.93 8.90 -1.03
N ALA A 744 -5.67 7.79 -1.01
CA ALA A 744 -6.27 7.28 0.21
C ALA A 744 -5.18 6.73 1.16
N PRO A 745 -5.41 6.70 2.48
CA PRO A 745 -4.43 6.20 3.46
C PRO A 745 -3.98 4.76 3.23
N ASP A 746 -4.86 3.92 2.67
CA ASP A 746 -4.58 2.52 2.30
C ASP A 746 -3.60 2.36 1.12
N GLY A 747 -3.34 3.44 0.36
CA GLY A 747 -2.55 3.44 -0.87
C GLY A 747 -3.19 2.72 -2.06
N ARG A 748 -4.39 2.14 -1.90
CA ARG A 748 -5.11 1.39 -2.95
C ARG A 748 -5.86 2.30 -3.91
N HIS A 749 -6.32 3.44 -3.42
CA HIS A 749 -7.12 4.40 -4.20
C HIS A 749 -6.39 5.73 -4.36
N VAL A 750 -6.51 6.34 -5.54
CA VAL A 750 -6.14 7.75 -5.79
C VAL A 750 -7.37 8.49 -6.31
N TYR A 751 -7.75 9.57 -5.61
CA TYR A 751 -8.81 10.47 -6.02
C TYR A 751 -8.20 11.61 -6.85
N VAL A 752 -8.74 11.87 -8.03
CA VAL A 752 -8.19 12.81 -9.02
C VAL A 752 -9.27 13.79 -9.43
N SER A 753 -9.04 15.09 -9.22
CA SER A 753 -9.94 16.14 -9.70
C SER A 753 -9.80 16.31 -11.21
N VAL A 754 -10.92 16.39 -11.92
CA VAL A 754 -10.97 16.48 -13.38
C VAL A 754 -11.86 17.65 -13.80
N PHE A 755 -11.29 18.58 -14.58
CA PHE A 755 -12.03 19.68 -15.21
C PHE A 755 -11.31 20.23 -16.44
N ASP A 756 -12.07 20.80 -17.36
CA ASP A 756 -11.63 21.49 -18.57
C ASP A 756 -11.73 23.03 -18.43
N GLU A 757 -11.05 23.77 -19.31
CA GLU A 757 -11.12 25.24 -19.30
C GLU A 757 -12.50 25.79 -19.72
N ALA A 758 -13.25 25.02 -20.52
CA ALA A 758 -14.60 25.38 -20.95
C ALA A 758 -15.69 25.07 -19.90
N ARG A 759 -15.32 24.48 -18.74
CA ARG A 759 -16.20 24.15 -17.61
C ARG A 759 -17.35 23.20 -17.97
N THR A 760 -17.10 22.30 -18.89
CA THR A 760 -18.03 21.22 -19.26
C THR A 760 -17.86 19.97 -18.41
N ILE A 761 -16.69 19.81 -17.75
CA ILE A 761 -16.33 18.68 -16.88
C ILE A 761 -16.07 19.18 -15.46
N ALA A 762 -16.62 18.46 -14.48
CA ALA A 762 -16.49 18.74 -13.06
C ALA A 762 -16.68 17.44 -12.26
N THR A 763 -15.66 16.58 -12.27
CA THR A 763 -15.73 15.24 -11.67
C THR A 763 -14.49 14.92 -10.83
N VAL A 764 -14.62 13.93 -9.95
CA VAL A 764 -13.48 13.26 -9.31
C VAL A 764 -13.42 11.83 -9.83
N ALA A 765 -12.36 11.50 -10.55
CA ALA A 765 -12.06 10.12 -10.93
C ALA A 765 -11.41 9.39 -9.75
N VAL A 766 -11.82 8.14 -9.53
CA VAL A 766 -11.28 7.25 -8.50
C VAL A 766 -10.49 6.16 -9.21
N LEU A 767 -9.18 6.11 -8.98
CA LEU A 767 -8.25 5.18 -9.60
C LEU A 767 -7.89 4.07 -8.61
N ASP A 768 -7.96 2.81 -9.01
CA ASP A 768 -7.36 1.69 -8.27
C ASP A 768 -5.89 1.53 -8.71
N THR A 769 -4.98 1.48 -7.73
CA THR A 769 -3.52 1.45 -7.94
C THR A 769 -2.96 0.04 -8.15
N THR A 770 -3.78 -0.98 -7.93
CA THR A 770 -3.50 -2.39 -8.18
C THR A 770 -3.76 -2.73 -9.65
N THR A 771 -4.90 -2.28 -10.18
CA THR A 771 -5.30 -2.48 -11.59
C THR A 771 -4.82 -1.36 -12.52
N ASN A 772 -4.35 -0.23 -11.97
CA ASN A 772 -3.94 0.97 -12.72
C ASN A 772 -5.06 1.50 -13.64
N SER A 773 -6.27 1.63 -13.11
CA SER A 773 -7.47 2.02 -13.88
C SER A 773 -8.45 2.88 -13.08
N VAL A 774 -9.19 3.76 -13.75
CA VAL A 774 -10.35 4.44 -13.17
C VAL A 774 -11.45 3.41 -12.89
N VAL A 775 -11.90 3.31 -11.63
CA VAL A 775 -12.93 2.37 -11.16
C VAL A 775 -14.28 3.05 -10.84
N ALA A 776 -14.27 4.36 -10.58
CA ALA A 776 -15.47 5.18 -10.43
C ALA A 776 -15.21 6.62 -10.86
N THR A 777 -16.28 7.36 -11.18
CA THR A 777 -16.24 8.81 -11.40
C THR A 777 -17.41 9.47 -10.67
N VAL A 778 -17.10 10.50 -9.88
CA VAL A 778 -18.05 11.16 -8.96
C VAL A 778 -18.28 12.61 -9.43
N PRO A 779 -19.50 13.00 -9.85
CA PRO A 779 -19.82 14.39 -10.14
C PRO A 779 -19.73 15.30 -8.91
N VAL A 780 -19.13 16.47 -9.08
CA VAL A 780 -18.93 17.51 -8.05
C VAL A 780 -19.26 18.91 -8.63
N GLN A 781 -19.09 19.99 -7.86
CA GLN A 781 -19.33 21.34 -8.38
C GLN A 781 -18.19 21.83 -9.30
N THR A 782 -18.44 22.90 -10.06
CA THR A 782 -17.56 23.37 -11.13
C THR A 782 -16.13 23.71 -10.66
N ARG A 783 -15.14 23.18 -11.40
CA ARG A 783 -13.69 23.32 -11.15
C ARG A 783 -13.28 22.79 -9.76
N PRO A 784 -13.34 21.47 -9.53
CA PRO A 784 -12.73 20.83 -8.38
C PRO A 784 -11.21 21.01 -8.39
N PHE A 785 -10.63 21.42 -7.27
CA PHE A 785 -9.22 21.76 -7.10
C PHE A 785 -8.51 20.73 -6.19
N ALA A 786 -7.43 21.10 -5.48
CA ALA A 786 -6.62 20.15 -4.71
C ALA A 786 -7.38 19.58 -3.48
N LEU A 787 -7.96 18.39 -3.68
CA LEU A 787 -8.72 17.60 -2.71
C LEU A 787 -7.83 16.88 -1.69
N ALA A 788 -8.44 16.40 -0.59
CA ALA A 788 -7.77 15.55 0.40
C ALA A 788 -8.69 14.44 0.94
N VAL A 789 -8.11 13.29 1.29
CA VAL A 789 -8.79 12.14 1.91
C VAL A 789 -8.53 12.14 3.42
N THR A 790 -9.53 11.81 4.25
CA THR A 790 -9.36 11.70 5.71
C THR A 790 -8.40 10.58 6.11
N PRO A 791 -7.72 10.65 7.28
CA PRO A 791 -6.79 9.61 7.73
C PRO A 791 -7.39 8.21 7.96
N ASP A 792 -8.70 8.11 8.17
CA ASP A 792 -9.46 6.86 8.25
C ASP A 792 -9.92 6.34 6.87
N GLY A 793 -9.75 7.14 5.80
CA GLY A 793 -10.18 6.82 4.44
C GLY A 793 -11.69 6.98 4.17
N SER A 794 -12.50 7.50 5.10
CA SER A 794 -13.98 7.52 4.98
C SER A 794 -14.55 8.66 4.13
N LYS A 795 -13.90 9.83 4.12
CA LYS A 795 -14.33 11.04 3.40
C LYS A 795 -13.25 11.56 2.45
N VAL A 796 -13.67 12.17 1.34
CA VAL A 796 -12.82 13.05 0.51
C VAL A 796 -13.42 14.44 0.48
N TYR A 797 -12.65 15.45 0.84
CA TYR A 797 -13.02 16.86 0.77
C TYR A 797 -12.48 17.48 -0.52
N VAL A 798 -13.38 17.97 -1.38
CA VAL A 798 -13.06 18.47 -2.73
C VAL A 798 -13.39 19.97 -2.82
N PRO A 799 -12.38 20.87 -2.85
CA PRO A 799 -12.62 22.30 -2.95
C PRO A 799 -13.07 22.67 -4.36
N ASN A 800 -14.22 23.33 -4.49
CA ASN A 800 -14.83 23.68 -5.76
C ASN A 800 -14.72 25.20 -6.01
N HIS A 801 -13.88 25.55 -6.98
CA HIS A 801 -13.44 26.92 -7.23
C HIS A 801 -14.60 27.87 -7.55
N ASP A 802 -15.42 27.54 -8.55
CA ASP A 802 -16.40 28.51 -9.10
C ASP A 802 -17.72 28.56 -8.29
N SER A 803 -17.99 27.57 -7.43
CA SER A 803 -19.15 27.58 -6.51
C SER A 803 -18.83 28.13 -5.11
N GLY A 804 -17.55 28.13 -4.72
CA GLY A 804 -17.14 28.44 -3.36
C GLY A 804 -17.66 27.42 -2.34
N THR A 805 -17.66 26.14 -2.69
CA THR A 805 -18.04 25.05 -1.78
C THR A 805 -16.91 24.04 -1.62
N VAL A 806 -17.03 23.16 -0.62
CA VAL A 806 -16.27 21.91 -0.55
C VAL A 806 -17.27 20.77 -0.63
N SER A 807 -17.21 19.95 -1.69
CA SER A 807 -18.01 18.71 -1.74
C SER A 807 -17.37 17.68 -0.80
N VAL A 808 -18.19 16.98 -0.02
CA VAL A 808 -17.76 15.83 0.79
C VAL A 808 -18.20 14.56 0.10
N ILE A 809 -17.24 13.75 -0.39
CA ILE A 809 -17.51 12.44 -1.00
C ILE A 809 -17.37 11.36 0.07
N ASP A 810 -18.38 10.52 0.23
CA ASP A 810 -18.33 9.27 0.97
C ASP A 810 -17.61 8.20 0.11
N THR A 811 -16.54 7.60 0.62
CA THR A 811 -15.67 6.70 -0.15
C THR A 811 -16.25 5.29 -0.32
N ALA A 812 -17.06 4.83 0.62
CA ALA A 812 -17.71 3.51 0.57
C ALA A 812 -18.79 3.44 -0.53
N THR A 813 -19.47 4.55 -0.80
CA THR A 813 -20.54 4.67 -1.80
C THR A 813 -20.13 5.44 -3.05
N ASN A 814 -18.95 6.09 -3.05
CA ASN A 814 -18.44 6.97 -4.10
C ASN A 814 -19.47 8.01 -4.57
N ARG A 815 -20.03 8.77 -3.62
CA ARG A 815 -21.03 9.81 -3.86
C ARG A 815 -20.80 11.03 -2.98
N VAL A 816 -21.16 12.22 -3.48
CA VAL A 816 -21.24 13.43 -2.67
C VAL A 816 -22.35 13.27 -1.62
N ALA A 817 -21.97 13.33 -0.34
CA ALA A 817 -22.86 13.25 0.82
C ALA A 817 -23.31 14.64 1.29
N SER A 818 -22.45 15.65 1.21
CA SER A 818 -22.74 17.04 1.61
C SER A 818 -21.95 18.07 0.80
N GLU A 819 -22.39 19.33 0.86
CA GLU A 819 -21.75 20.50 0.24
C GLU A 819 -21.55 21.56 1.33
N ILE A 820 -20.30 21.84 1.69
CA ILE A 820 -19.95 22.80 2.74
C ILE A 820 -19.75 24.17 2.09
N LYS A 821 -20.40 25.22 2.62
CA LYS A 821 -20.17 26.59 2.14
C LYS A 821 -18.95 27.19 2.84
N VAL A 822 -17.99 27.66 2.04
CA VAL A 822 -16.76 28.34 2.49
C VAL A 822 -16.63 29.72 1.81
N ALA A 823 -15.60 30.48 2.17
CA ALA A 823 -15.25 31.72 1.50
C ALA A 823 -14.96 31.50 -0.01
N PRO A 824 -15.12 32.53 -0.87
CA PRO A 824 -14.99 32.36 -2.32
C PRO A 824 -13.67 31.76 -2.81
N ASN A 825 -13.80 30.92 -3.83
CA ASN A 825 -12.74 30.31 -4.62
C ASN A 825 -11.75 29.46 -3.80
N PRO A 826 -12.21 28.38 -3.13
CA PRO A 826 -11.33 27.41 -2.47
C PRO A 826 -10.48 26.67 -3.50
N HIS A 827 -9.17 26.59 -3.27
CA HIS A 827 -8.16 26.00 -4.17
C HIS A 827 -7.49 24.75 -3.62
N TRP A 828 -7.63 24.48 -2.31
CA TRP A 828 -6.87 23.44 -1.64
C TRP A 828 -7.55 23.01 -0.35
N VAL A 829 -7.45 21.73 0.03
CA VAL A 829 -7.79 21.22 1.36
C VAL A 829 -6.57 20.52 1.98
N ALA A 830 -6.32 20.77 3.26
CA ALA A 830 -5.33 20.03 4.06
C ALA A 830 -5.92 19.64 5.42
N ILE A 831 -5.86 18.35 5.76
CA ILE A 831 -6.45 17.77 6.96
C ILE A 831 -5.37 17.63 8.05
N THR A 832 -5.74 17.76 9.33
CA THR A 832 -4.83 17.50 10.45
C THR A 832 -4.47 16.01 10.53
N PRO A 833 -3.27 15.63 11.05
CA PRO A 833 -2.88 14.22 11.17
C PRO A 833 -3.81 13.38 12.06
N ASP A 834 -4.47 14.00 13.03
CA ASP A 834 -5.49 13.38 13.89
C ASP A 834 -6.88 13.24 13.23
N GLY A 835 -7.04 13.77 12.01
CA GLY A 835 -8.29 13.73 11.26
C GLY A 835 -9.42 14.64 11.80
N THR A 836 -9.20 15.40 12.87
CA THR A 836 -10.25 16.18 13.57
C THR A 836 -10.63 17.48 12.87
N ARG A 837 -9.73 18.05 12.07
CA ARG A 837 -9.95 19.34 11.39
C ARG A 837 -9.39 19.33 9.99
N PHE A 838 -9.88 20.24 9.16
CA PHE A 838 -9.24 20.59 7.91
C PHE A 838 -9.19 22.10 7.67
N TRP A 839 -8.28 22.51 6.80
CA TRP A 839 -8.05 23.87 6.39
C TRP A 839 -8.26 23.98 4.88
N THR A 840 -8.81 25.10 4.41
CA THR A 840 -8.91 25.40 2.99
C THR A 840 -8.37 26.78 2.64
N ALA A 841 -7.72 26.89 1.48
CA ALA A 841 -7.15 28.12 0.94
C ALA A 841 -8.14 28.78 -0.03
N ASN A 842 -8.68 29.95 0.33
CA ASN A 842 -9.78 30.59 -0.40
C ASN A 842 -9.26 31.80 -1.20
N HIS A 843 -8.79 31.52 -2.42
CA HIS A 843 -7.91 32.36 -3.21
C HIS A 843 -8.40 33.81 -3.37
N GLU A 844 -9.60 34.04 -3.91
CA GLU A 844 -10.06 35.42 -4.17
C GLU A 844 -10.63 36.14 -2.94
N SER A 845 -10.72 35.46 -1.78
CA SER A 845 -11.16 36.07 -0.52
C SER A 845 -10.02 36.62 0.35
N ASN A 846 -8.78 36.15 0.14
CA ASN A 846 -7.62 36.40 1.02
C ASN A 846 -7.80 35.84 2.46
N LEU A 847 -8.55 34.74 2.57
CA LEU A 847 -8.79 34.01 3.80
C LEU A 847 -8.28 32.56 3.67
N ILE A 848 -7.87 31.97 4.79
CA ILE A 848 -7.93 30.51 4.96
C ILE A 848 -9.06 30.18 5.95
N SER A 849 -9.89 29.17 5.66
CA SER A 849 -10.93 28.72 6.58
C SER A 849 -10.47 27.46 7.32
N ALA A 850 -10.76 27.36 8.61
CA ALA A 850 -10.61 26.16 9.41
C ALA A 850 -11.99 25.53 9.65
N LEU A 851 -12.06 24.21 9.53
CA LEU A 851 -13.28 23.42 9.63
C LEU A 851 -13.08 22.20 10.54
N ASP A 852 -14.14 21.76 11.20
CA ASP A 852 -14.20 20.50 11.95
C ASP A 852 -14.69 19.37 11.04
N THR A 853 -14.17 18.16 11.18
CA THR A 853 -14.54 17.01 10.33
C THR A 853 -15.72 16.20 10.87
N SER A 854 -16.12 16.43 12.13
CA SER A 854 -17.16 15.66 12.81
C SER A 854 -18.58 16.14 12.50
N ASP A 855 -18.75 17.45 12.27
CA ASP A 855 -20.02 18.08 11.86
C ASP A 855 -19.92 18.91 10.57
N ASP A 856 -18.75 18.87 9.90
CA ASP A 856 -18.43 19.60 8.66
C ASP A 856 -18.51 21.15 8.79
N ALA A 857 -18.51 21.71 10.01
CA ALA A 857 -18.71 23.13 10.26
C ALA A 857 -17.44 23.99 10.09
N VAL A 858 -17.61 25.23 9.58
CA VAL A 858 -16.57 26.27 9.59
C VAL A 858 -16.40 26.82 11.00
N VAL A 859 -15.23 26.59 11.62
CA VAL A 859 -14.91 27.03 12.99
C VAL A 859 -14.11 28.33 13.04
N ALA A 860 -13.42 28.71 11.96
CA ALA A 860 -12.74 30.00 11.84
C ALA A 860 -12.50 30.40 10.39
N GLU A 861 -12.37 31.72 10.15
CA GLU A 861 -11.80 32.29 8.94
C GLU A 861 -10.65 33.23 9.33
N VAL A 862 -9.45 32.98 8.79
CA VAL A 862 -8.22 33.68 9.15
C VAL A 862 -7.76 34.54 7.98
N PRO A 863 -7.71 35.87 8.13
CA PRO A 863 -7.16 36.77 7.11
C PRO A 863 -5.67 36.54 6.91
N VAL A 864 -5.27 36.45 5.64
CA VAL A 864 -3.88 36.25 5.19
C VAL A 864 -3.54 37.24 4.07
N GLU A 865 -2.34 37.11 3.49
CA GLU A 865 -1.94 37.92 2.33
C GLU A 865 -2.68 37.53 1.04
N ARG A 866 -2.50 38.29 -0.04
CA ARG A 866 -3.34 38.16 -1.24
C ARG A 866 -3.18 36.82 -1.97
N SER A 867 -4.32 36.28 -2.39
CA SER A 867 -4.43 35.07 -3.22
C SER A 867 -3.88 33.78 -2.58
N PRO A 868 -4.42 33.32 -1.43
CA PRO A 868 -4.01 32.06 -0.82
C PRO A 868 -4.38 30.84 -1.70
N HIS A 869 -3.38 30.13 -2.20
CA HIS A 869 -3.56 29.07 -3.21
C HIS A 869 -3.42 27.64 -2.65
N SER A 870 -2.61 27.43 -1.61
CA SER A 870 -2.27 26.11 -1.07
C SER A 870 -2.04 26.21 0.44
N VAL A 871 -2.48 25.19 1.18
CA VAL A 871 -2.31 25.05 2.64
C VAL A 871 -1.65 23.70 2.96
N ALA A 872 -0.80 23.67 4.00
CA ALA A 872 -0.22 22.45 4.54
C ALA A 872 -0.13 22.53 6.07
N VAL A 873 -0.71 21.54 6.77
CA VAL A 873 -0.62 21.39 8.22
C VAL A 873 0.76 20.82 8.60
N ASN A 874 1.39 21.39 9.62
CA ASN A 874 2.67 20.91 10.13
C ASN A 874 2.49 19.55 10.85
N PRO A 875 3.34 18.54 10.61
CA PRO A 875 3.14 17.20 11.17
C PRO A 875 3.41 17.07 12.67
N ALA A 876 4.10 18.03 13.30
CA ALA A 876 4.57 17.92 14.69
C ALA A 876 4.20 19.11 15.60
N ARG A 877 3.69 20.22 15.03
CA ARG A 877 3.40 21.48 15.75
C ARG A 877 2.00 21.97 15.42
N PRO A 878 1.28 22.68 16.32
CA PRO A 878 -0.07 23.18 16.09
C PRO A 878 -0.07 24.40 15.14
N MET A 879 0.34 24.17 13.89
CA MET A 879 0.60 25.21 12.90
C MET A 879 0.19 24.75 11.51
N VAL A 880 -0.42 25.65 10.74
CA VAL A 880 -0.66 25.49 9.30
C VAL A 880 0.12 26.59 8.56
N ALA A 881 0.68 26.26 7.40
CA ALA A 881 1.29 27.24 6.51
C ALA A 881 0.49 27.32 5.20
N ASN A 882 0.37 28.53 4.63
CA ASN A 882 -0.25 28.74 3.33
C ASN A 882 0.62 29.64 2.43
N VAL A 883 0.62 29.36 1.13
CA VAL A 883 1.21 30.27 0.13
C VAL A 883 0.22 31.39 -0.21
N ASN A 884 0.73 32.59 -0.50
CA ASN A 884 -0.04 33.75 -0.96
C ASN A 884 0.49 34.15 -2.35
N TYR A 885 -0.20 33.68 -3.39
CA TYR A 885 0.29 33.60 -4.78
C TYR A 885 0.64 34.97 -5.38
N ASP A 886 -0.23 35.98 -5.20
CA ASP A 886 -0.02 37.32 -5.75
C ASP A 886 0.82 38.23 -4.84
N SER A 887 0.98 37.88 -3.56
CA SER A 887 1.81 38.60 -2.59
C SER A 887 3.24 38.04 -2.45
N ALA A 888 3.57 36.94 -3.15
CA ALA A 888 4.90 36.31 -3.12
C ALA A 888 5.39 36.02 -1.68
N SER A 889 4.50 35.51 -0.83
CA SER A 889 4.78 35.21 0.58
C SER A 889 4.17 33.89 1.04
N VAL A 890 4.61 33.40 2.20
CA VAL A 890 4.01 32.29 2.93
C VAL A 890 3.58 32.78 4.31
N SER A 891 2.32 32.56 4.69
CA SER A 891 1.81 32.87 6.02
C SER A 891 1.73 31.61 6.87
N PHE A 892 2.09 31.73 8.15
CA PHE A 892 2.10 30.66 9.14
C PHE A 892 1.10 31.01 10.23
N THR A 893 0.19 30.09 10.57
CA THR A 893 -0.96 30.32 11.45
C THR A 893 -1.01 29.25 12.53
N ASP A 894 -1.17 29.65 13.79
CA ASP A 894 -1.38 28.74 14.91
C ASP A 894 -2.80 28.13 14.84
N THR A 895 -2.91 26.81 14.97
CA THR A 895 -4.19 26.08 14.78
C THR A 895 -5.04 25.98 16.05
N GLY A 896 -4.51 26.42 17.20
CA GLY A 896 -5.24 26.52 18.46
C GLY A 896 -5.91 27.89 18.65
N SER A 897 -5.20 28.98 18.33
CA SER A 897 -5.70 30.36 18.40
C SER A 897 -6.31 30.88 17.10
N ASN A 898 -6.02 30.23 15.96
CA ASN A 898 -6.35 30.68 14.61
C ASN A 898 -5.75 32.07 14.28
N THR A 899 -4.52 32.34 14.73
CA THR A 899 -3.82 33.62 14.48
C THR A 899 -2.55 33.44 13.66
N VAL A 900 -2.32 34.33 12.69
CA VAL A 900 -1.07 34.38 11.91
C VAL A 900 0.12 34.70 12.84
N LEU A 901 1.05 33.76 12.95
CA LEU A 901 2.32 33.86 13.68
C LEU A 901 3.36 34.69 12.93
N ALA A 902 3.46 34.47 11.61
CA ALA A 902 4.43 35.13 10.74
C ALA A 902 3.96 35.12 9.27
N THR A 903 4.44 36.09 8.49
CA THR A 903 4.36 36.07 7.03
C THR A 903 5.76 36.30 6.45
N VAL A 904 6.22 35.37 5.63
CA VAL A 904 7.59 35.28 5.14
C VAL A 904 7.63 35.53 3.62
N PRO A 905 8.32 36.57 3.14
CA PRO A 905 8.52 36.77 1.70
C PRO A 905 9.30 35.61 1.06
N VAL A 906 8.84 35.16 -0.10
CA VAL A 906 9.47 34.11 -0.93
C VAL A 906 9.72 34.64 -2.35
N ARG A 907 9.65 33.79 -3.37
CA ARG A 907 9.83 34.16 -4.78
C ARG A 907 8.49 34.31 -5.49
N THR A 908 8.50 34.65 -6.77
CA THR A 908 7.28 35.05 -7.50
C THR A 908 6.34 33.88 -7.77
N ASN A 909 5.04 34.12 -7.52
CA ASN A 909 3.95 33.18 -7.73
C ASN A 909 4.14 31.82 -7.02
N PRO A 910 4.21 31.78 -5.68
CA PRO A 910 4.25 30.54 -4.92
C PRO A 910 2.89 29.83 -5.02
N GLN A 911 2.86 28.59 -5.51
CA GLN A 911 1.62 27.86 -5.81
C GLN A 911 1.34 26.68 -4.87
N ALA A 912 2.37 26.00 -4.38
CA ALA A 912 2.23 24.83 -3.53
C ALA A 912 3.27 24.84 -2.40
N ILE A 913 2.86 24.31 -1.24
CA ILE A 913 3.70 24.18 -0.05
C ILE A 913 3.60 22.77 0.54
N ALA A 914 4.74 22.22 0.99
CA ALA A 914 4.81 20.95 1.69
C ALA A 914 5.79 21.04 2.86
N TRP A 915 5.57 20.26 3.91
CA TRP A 915 6.46 20.17 5.07
C TRP A 915 7.46 19.01 4.94
N SER A 916 8.65 19.20 5.50
CA SER A 916 9.51 18.10 5.89
C SER A 916 8.80 17.18 6.89
N ARG A 917 9.15 15.88 6.91
CA ARG A 917 8.45 14.88 7.74
C ARG A 917 8.65 15.08 9.24
N ASP A 918 9.75 15.71 9.63
CA ASP A 918 10.04 16.18 10.99
C ASP A 918 9.40 17.56 11.32
N GLY A 919 8.68 18.17 10.38
CA GLY A 919 8.02 19.47 10.54
C GLY A 919 8.95 20.69 10.66
N ARG A 920 10.27 20.52 10.50
CA ARG A 920 11.28 21.58 10.68
C ARG A 920 11.34 22.61 9.54
N PHE A 921 11.00 22.21 8.31
CA PHE A 921 11.13 23.06 7.13
C PHE A 921 9.89 22.98 6.23
N ALA A 922 9.42 24.14 5.76
CA ALA A 922 8.43 24.22 4.70
C ALA A 922 9.12 24.48 3.35
N TYR A 923 8.69 23.77 2.32
CA TYR A 923 9.20 23.87 0.95
C TYR A 923 8.10 24.43 0.04
N THR A 924 8.36 25.53 -0.66
CA THR A 924 7.37 26.26 -1.47
C THR A 924 7.81 26.39 -2.92
N ALA A 925 7.01 25.90 -3.87
CA ALA A 925 7.28 25.96 -5.30
C ALA A 925 6.83 27.29 -5.92
N ASN A 926 7.74 28.00 -6.61
CA ASN A 926 7.56 29.38 -7.10
C ASN A 926 7.52 29.39 -8.63
N VAL A 927 6.32 29.45 -9.20
CA VAL A 927 6.01 29.08 -10.61
C VAL A 927 6.69 30.00 -11.63
N THR A 928 6.86 31.27 -11.30
CA THR A 928 7.40 32.29 -12.23
C THR A 928 8.92 32.47 -12.06
N ASP A 929 9.45 32.18 -10.88
CA ASP A 929 10.88 32.28 -10.54
C ASP A 929 11.68 31.01 -10.93
N ASN A 930 10.99 29.89 -11.18
CA ASN A 930 11.58 28.55 -11.41
C ASN A 930 12.41 28.05 -10.22
N THR A 931 11.95 28.30 -8.99
CA THR A 931 12.67 27.94 -7.76
C THR A 931 11.78 27.26 -6.72
N VAL A 932 12.40 26.52 -5.79
CA VAL A 932 11.81 26.14 -4.50
C VAL A 932 12.42 26.99 -3.39
N SER A 933 11.59 27.61 -2.57
CA SER A 933 12.00 28.36 -1.38
C SER A 933 11.86 27.46 -0.15
N VAL A 934 12.88 27.42 0.70
CA VAL A 934 12.94 26.59 1.91
C VAL A 934 12.85 27.51 3.13
N ILE A 935 11.92 27.26 4.04
CA ILE A 935 11.60 28.14 5.17
C ILE A 935 11.71 27.36 6.48
N SER A 936 12.44 27.90 7.46
CA SER A 936 12.56 27.35 8.81
C SER A 936 11.26 27.53 9.63
N ALA A 937 10.77 26.44 10.23
CA ALA A 937 9.66 26.44 11.19
C ALA A 937 10.04 27.05 12.56
N ASP A 938 11.33 27.15 12.85
CA ASP A 938 11.86 27.66 14.12
C ASP A 938 12.02 29.18 14.12
N THR A 939 12.32 29.77 12.94
CA THR A 939 12.74 31.17 12.81
C THR A 939 11.93 31.98 11.80
N PHE A 940 11.03 31.35 11.03
CA PHE A 940 10.26 31.99 9.95
C PHE A 940 11.13 32.75 8.94
N THR A 941 12.29 32.18 8.60
CA THR A 941 13.24 32.73 7.62
C THR A 941 13.46 31.76 6.47
N VAL A 942 13.59 32.29 5.25
CA VAL A 942 14.05 31.52 4.10
C VAL A 942 15.51 31.10 4.33
N THR A 943 15.78 29.79 4.38
CA THR A 943 17.12 29.22 4.56
C THR A 943 17.80 28.89 3.23
N ALA A 944 17.04 28.60 2.18
CA ALA A 944 17.54 28.38 0.83
C ALA A 944 16.53 28.81 -0.25
N THR A 945 17.04 29.12 -1.44
CA THR A 945 16.27 29.18 -2.69
C THR A 945 16.98 28.28 -3.70
N LEU A 946 16.32 27.23 -4.15
CA LEU A 946 16.89 26.18 -5.00
C LEU A 946 16.34 26.31 -6.43
N PRO A 947 17.17 26.46 -7.48
CA PRO A 947 16.70 26.47 -8.86
C PRO A 947 16.22 25.06 -9.28
N VAL A 948 15.07 25.00 -9.95
CA VAL A 948 14.45 23.76 -10.45
C VAL A 948 14.07 23.92 -11.94
N GLY A 949 13.27 23.02 -12.49
CA GLY A 949 12.79 23.17 -13.87
C GLY A 949 11.76 24.30 -14.05
N ASN A 950 11.34 24.50 -15.30
CA ASN A 950 10.45 25.59 -15.68
C ASN A 950 9.01 25.38 -15.20
N GLY A 951 8.46 26.36 -14.50
CA GLY A 951 7.09 26.31 -13.96
C GLY A 951 6.90 25.22 -12.89
N PRO A 952 7.60 25.28 -11.75
CA PRO A 952 7.40 24.35 -10.65
C PRO A 952 6.05 24.61 -9.96
N THR A 953 5.13 23.67 -10.08
CA THR A 953 3.70 23.83 -9.73
C THR A 953 3.29 23.11 -8.44
N SER A 954 3.95 21.99 -8.11
CA SER A 954 3.70 21.22 -6.90
C SER A 954 4.98 20.60 -6.35
N ILE A 955 4.94 20.17 -5.09
CA ILE A 955 6.03 19.49 -4.40
C ILE A 955 5.47 18.41 -3.45
N ALA A 956 6.02 17.19 -3.54
CA ALA A 956 5.62 16.06 -2.71
C ALA A 956 6.83 15.45 -1.99
N VAL A 957 6.73 15.33 -0.65
CA VAL A 957 7.81 14.85 0.24
C VAL A 957 7.59 13.37 0.57
N LEU A 958 8.61 12.51 0.38
CA LEU A 958 8.53 11.08 0.68
C LEU A 958 8.22 10.82 2.17
N PRO A 959 7.51 9.72 2.52
CA PRO A 959 7.25 9.30 3.91
C PRO A 959 8.50 9.21 4.80
N ASN A 960 9.62 8.74 4.24
CA ASN A 960 10.89 8.61 4.96
C ASN A 960 11.64 9.95 5.19
N GLY A 961 11.12 11.07 4.68
CA GLY A 961 11.73 12.40 4.80
C GLY A 961 13.00 12.64 3.98
N LYS A 962 13.56 11.63 3.30
CA LYS A 962 14.87 11.74 2.62
C LYS A 962 14.83 12.53 1.32
N LYS A 963 13.72 12.52 0.57
CA LYS A 963 13.60 13.22 -0.73
C LYS A 963 12.23 13.87 -0.94
N ALA A 964 12.18 14.82 -1.87
CA ALA A 964 10.96 15.32 -2.49
C ALA A 964 11.04 15.34 -4.02
N TYR A 965 9.87 15.37 -4.65
CA TYR A 965 9.70 15.58 -6.09
C TYR A 965 8.97 16.90 -6.36
N VAL A 966 9.44 17.68 -7.34
CA VAL A 966 8.89 18.99 -7.71
C VAL A 966 8.41 18.96 -9.16
N SER A 967 7.13 19.23 -9.44
CA SER A 967 6.56 19.09 -10.79
C SER A 967 6.79 20.32 -11.67
N ASN A 968 7.65 20.19 -12.69
CA ASN A 968 8.02 21.24 -13.63
C ASN A 968 7.06 21.21 -14.84
N LEU A 969 5.94 21.94 -14.75
CA LEU A 969 4.84 21.89 -15.72
C LEU A 969 5.29 22.17 -17.17
N LYS A 970 6.23 23.10 -17.36
CA LYS A 970 6.66 23.54 -18.71
C LYS A 970 7.71 22.61 -19.33
N ASP A 971 8.47 21.88 -18.51
CA ASP A 971 9.51 20.94 -18.96
C ASP A 971 8.99 19.51 -19.11
N GLY A 972 7.88 19.15 -18.44
CA GLY A 972 7.37 17.78 -18.42
C GLY A 972 8.21 16.82 -17.57
N THR A 973 8.75 17.32 -16.45
CA THR A 973 9.67 16.58 -15.56
C THR A 973 9.33 16.78 -14.09
N LEU A 974 9.84 15.88 -13.24
CA LEU A 974 10.00 16.12 -11.81
C LEU A 974 11.47 16.45 -11.50
N THR A 975 11.76 17.49 -10.74
CA THR A 975 13.08 17.68 -10.11
C THR A 975 13.10 16.96 -8.75
N ILE A 976 14.16 16.20 -8.49
CA ILE A 976 14.40 15.57 -7.19
C ILE A 976 15.11 16.56 -6.28
N LEU A 977 14.64 16.69 -5.03
CA LEU A 977 15.37 17.33 -3.93
C LEU A 977 15.76 16.26 -2.93
N ASP A 978 17.03 16.22 -2.53
CA ASP A 978 17.51 15.41 -1.41
C ASP A 978 17.47 16.28 -0.14
N LEU A 979 16.59 15.90 0.80
CA LEU A 979 16.15 16.75 1.92
C LEU A 979 16.90 16.54 3.23
N ALA A 980 17.64 15.44 3.35
CA ALA A 980 18.40 15.05 4.53
C ALA A 980 19.89 14.90 4.17
N ALA A 981 20.76 14.92 5.18
CA ALA A 981 22.14 14.50 5.00
C ALA A 981 22.18 12.99 4.65
N GLY A 982 23.13 12.61 3.79
CA GLY A 982 23.33 11.24 3.32
C GLY A 982 24.00 10.33 4.34
#